data_AF-C8Z5R1-F1
#
_entry.id   AF-C8Z5R1-F1
#
_cell.length_a   1.000
_cell.length_b   1.000
_cell.length_c   1.000
_cell.angle_alpha   90.00
_cell.angle_beta   90.00
_cell.angle_gamma   90.00
#
_symmetry.space_group_name_H-M   'P 1'
#
loop_
_entity.id
_entity.type
_entity.pdbx_description
1 polymer ?
#
loop_
_entity_poly.entity_id
_entity_poly.type
_entity_poly.pdbx_seq_one_letter_code
_entity_poly.pdbx_strand_id
1 'polypeptide(L)'
;MLKCICRVYSQPLAQMVTSPLFKHMGSAGTYTILPITNLRHLSTKNCPLKIKSNRSEPLQFGDFERQVPCSRKSGSSKNVQKRLYELRQLKTVLSETFGVTEYASFFESLRNALHINNCSENEKKKLLYDIILHQHELYPEVARKIGFYLPGEVHRWFWYHIPKSESFNHYLFLLKSDVLLFTSNYCTRFTNRLIKGTEMERQLATFQIFLHDETNIKFIMEKVLKLHTFDSLIALVNGLVKAKNFRFIKVFIQALLQKLEQHCYSGKDGAKQKNLRYVKFNNTLLYYLLKSGNVELFIKTFQEELKFIVSSGLLNHIDGNEHILNFPIHHYLNLLRISNRQEELFNVISCLQSSPLMKYKLFKEFLMGELIASFQAFRDPKLVCKYLLSSYSSKASANILNALGIWGWLYHSKSTTLTAPTLARELKNKNNILPNTMRIGSPVTVPILTELYRSLLSSSSVSLESGQFKNCLLDLYYKYKSFLSEEAHKYRYWRNDTGILNVFLNYIRFQAREPRLAYNVLLDFYSQPFAKKVVLTTTLCPFSIVAYKNHTLTQAELSELLQVMHKNGVPLTFKFCSAMVMHYVKMRDEKGARSWYNKILFGGFEIRHMALIQIIKDQGWPFPKNFDETLLTELVENNNIKEPTDSTLFTDEDMFEEDGKPRFNDDDVNKCTNIIRETLKSLN
;
A
#
# COMPACT_ATOMS: atom_id res chain seq x y z
N MET A 1 -28.70 -3.16 27.62
CA MET A 1 -27.59 -2.67 26.77
C MET A 1 -28.05 -1.60 25.77
N LEU A 2 -28.93 -1.89 24.80
CA LEU A 2 -29.46 -0.89 23.83
C LEU A 2 -29.96 0.42 24.49
N LYS A 3 -30.74 0.33 25.57
CA LYS A 3 -31.26 1.48 26.34
C LYS A 3 -30.20 2.38 26.98
N CYS A 4 -28.97 1.92 27.20
CA CYS A 4 -27.88 2.76 27.73
C CYS A 4 -27.11 3.47 26.62
N ILE A 5 -26.90 2.81 25.47
CA ILE A 5 -26.23 3.41 24.31
C ILE A 5 -27.06 4.59 23.76
N CYS A 6 -28.39 4.44 23.71
CA CYS A 6 -29.28 5.47 23.16
C CYS A 6 -29.51 6.69 24.07
N ARG A 7 -29.22 6.62 25.39
CA ARG A 7 -29.55 7.70 26.34
C ARG A 7 -28.49 8.81 26.49
N VAL A 8 -27.28 8.62 25.96
CA VAL A 8 -26.19 9.61 26.06
C VAL A 8 -25.80 10.19 24.68
N TYR A 9 -26.15 9.52 23.58
CA TYR A 9 -25.75 9.91 22.22
C TYR A 9 -26.93 10.21 21.30
N SER A 10 -27.62 11.32 21.57
CA SER A 10 -28.51 12.00 20.62
C SER A 10 -27.71 12.82 19.58
N GLN A 11 -26.66 12.23 18.99
CA GLN A 11 -25.85 12.84 17.92
C GLN A 11 -25.53 11.86 16.77
N PRO A 12 -25.31 12.35 15.54
CA PRO A 12 -25.53 11.55 14.32
C PRO A 12 -24.63 10.33 14.10
N LEU A 13 -23.45 10.26 14.74
CA LEU A 13 -22.48 9.18 14.52
C LEU A 13 -23.03 7.79 14.86
N ALA A 14 -23.93 7.68 15.85
CA ALA A 14 -24.58 6.40 16.19
C ALA A 14 -25.58 5.92 15.11
N GLN A 15 -26.08 6.82 14.25
CA GLN A 15 -26.90 6.47 13.10
C GLN A 15 -26.05 6.12 11.86
N MET A 16 -24.80 6.60 11.80
CA MET A 16 -23.90 6.41 10.65
C MET A 16 -23.23 5.02 10.62
N VAL A 17 -22.99 4.37 11.76
CA VAL A 17 -22.47 2.99 11.77
C VAL A 17 -23.63 2.00 11.77
N THR A 18 -24.15 1.74 10.57
CA THR A 18 -25.40 0.97 10.41
C THR A 18 -25.31 -0.46 10.99
N SER A 19 -26.40 -0.91 11.62
CA SER A 19 -26.48 -2.21 12.31
C SER A 19 -26.08 -3.45 11.47
N PRO A 20 -26.29 -3.52 10.14
CA PRO A 20 -25.79 -4.62 9.31
C PRO A 20 -24.27 -4.81 9.41
N LEU A 21 -23.50 -3.72 9.54
CA LEU A 21 -22.05 -3.76 9.62
C LEU A 21 -21.57 -4.47 10.90
N PHE A 22 -22.29 -4.26 12.01
CA PHE A 22 -22.04 -5.01 13.26
C PHE A 22 -22.53 -6.46 13.21
N LYS A 23 -23.68 -6.75 12.58
CA LYS A 23 -24.15 -8.15 12.40
C LYS A 23 -23.17 -8.98 11.55
N HIS A 24 -22.62 -8.42 10.47
CA HIS A 24 -21.65 -9.12 9.62
C HIS A 24 -20.28 -9.34 10.28
N MET A 25 -19.88 -8.53 11.26
CA MET A 25 -18.59 -8.70 11.93
C MET A 25 -18.52 -9.90 12.90
N GLY A 26 -19.58 -10.71 12.99
CA GLY A 26 -19.65 -11.88 13.88
C GLY A 26 -19.88 -11.51 15.34
N SER A 27 -20.72 -12.29 16.01
CA SER A 27 -21.21 -12.06 17.38
C SER A 27 -20.10 -11.63 18.33
N ALA A 28 -20.21 -10.42 18.87
CA ALA A 28 -19.28 -9.94 19.86
C ALA A 28 -19.43 -10.77 21.15
N GLY A 29 -18.37 -11.51 21.50
CA GLY A 29 -18.14 -11.86 22.91
C GLY A 29 -18.22 -10.60 23.77
N THR A 30 -18.69 -10.76 25.00
CA THR A 30 -19.08 -9.68 25.92
C THR A 30 -17.89 -8.84 26.42
N TYR A 31 -17.35 -7.99 25.55
CA TYR A 31 -16.38 -6.97 25.95
C TYR A 31 -17.10 -5.83 26.68
N THR A 32 -16.88 -5.76 27.99
CA THR A 32 -17.29 -4.64 28.84
C THR A 32 -16.55 -3.37 28.44
N ILE A 33 -17.22 -2.51 27.66
CA ILE A 33 -16.78 -1.13 27.42
C ILE A 33 -16.82 -0.41 28.76
N LEU A 34 -15.63 -0.15 29.33
CA LEU A 34 -15.49 0.60 30.58
C LEU A 34 -16.04 2.02 30.41
N PRO A 35 -17.01 2.46 31.23
CA PRO A 35 -17.54 3.82 31.15
C PRO A 35 -16.46 4.88 31.39
N ILE A 36 -16.41 5.89 30.52
CA ILE A 36 -15.41 6.99 30.56
C ILE A 36 -15.46 7.78 31.89
N THR A 37 -16.54 7.68 32.67
CA THR A 37 -16.62 8.22 34.04
C THR A 37 -15.48 7.71 34.95
N ASN A 38 -14.98 6.49 34.74
CA ASN A 38 -13.84 5.96 35.50
C ASN A 38 -12.50 6.62 35.14
N LEU A 39 -12.38 7.27 33.98
CA LEU A 39 -11.18 8.04 33.62
C LEU A 39 -11.17 9.45 34.24
N ARG A 40 -12.34 10.06 34.49
CA ARG A 40 -12.39 11.38 35.16
C ARG A 40 -11.96 11.32 36.63
N HIS A 41 -12.17 10.20 37.32
CA HIS A 41 -11.70 10.05 38.71
C HIS A 41 -10.18 9.94 38.87
N LEU A 42 -9.43 9.74 37.78
CA LEU A 42 -7.96 9.77 37.79
C LEU A 42 -7.38 11.20 37.69
N SER A 43 -8.20 12.23 37.44
CA SER A 43 -7.72 13.60 37.22
C SER A 43 -7.61 14.46 38.49
N THR A 44 -8.17 14.04 39.63
CA THR A 44 -8.27 14.92 40.82
C THR A 44 -8.08 14.23 42.18
N LYS A 45 -7.72 12.93 42.24
CA LYS A 45 -7.44 12.27 43.52
C LYS A 45 -5.96 12.30 43.90
N ASN A 46 -5.61 13.34 44.66
CA ASN A 46 -4.59 13.35 45.71
C ASN A 46 -3.18 12.84 45.32
N CYS A 47 -2.40 13.67 44.62
CA CYS A 47 -0.95 13.72 44.84
C CYS A 47 -0.62 14.87 45.79
N PRO A 48 -0.57 14.66 47.12
CA PRO A 48 -0.09 15.67 48.06
C PRO A 48 1.44 15.72 48.01
N LEU A 49 1.99 16.23 46.90
CA LEU A 49 3.40 16.59 46.82
C LEU A 49 3.64 17.77 47.77
N LYS A 50 4.06 17.45 49.00
CA LYS A 50 4.59 18.41 49.96
C LYS A 50 5.80 19.09 49.31
N ILE A 51 5.58 20.28 48.76
CA ILE A 51 6.64 21.15 48.25
C ILE A 51 7.51 21.54 49.45
N LYS A 52 8.59 20.78 49.68
CA LYS A 52 9.70 21.28 50.49
C LYS A 52 10.38 22.38 49.68
N SER A 53 10.22 23.60 50.15
CA SER A 53 10.93 24.76 49.64
C SER A 53 12.45 24.50 49.61
N ASN A 54 13.08 24.71 48.47
CA ASN A 54 14.25 25.58 48.36
C ASN A 54 14.57 25.90 46.90
N ARG A 55 14.36 27.17 46.55
CA ARG A 55 14.92 27.93 45.41
C ARG A 55 15.54 27.11 44.27
N SER A 56 14.73 26.79 43.27
CA SER A 56 15.16 26.72 41.87
C SER A 56 14.33 27.75 41.12
N GLU A 57 14.99 28.69 40.44
CA GLU A 57 14.26 29.70 39.66
C GLU A 57 13.49 29.02 38.52
N PRO A 58 12.23 29.40 38.27
CA PRO A 58 11.45 28.78 37.22
C PRO A 58 12.02 29.17 35.85
N LEU A 59 12.78 28.25 35.25
CA LEU A 59 13.22 28.32 33.85
C LEU A 59 12.02 28.66 32.96
N GLN A 60 11.99 29.90 32.47
CA GLN A 60 10.89 30.36 31.64
C GLN A 60 10.92 29.65 30.29
N PHE A 61 9.76 29.21 29.82
CA PHE A 61 9.60 28.39 28.61
C PHE A 61 10.26 28.97 27.34
N GLY A 62 10.53 30.29 27.32
CA GLY A 62 11.17 30.99 26.20
C GLY A 62 12.63 30.61 25.94
N ASP A 63 13.39 30.16 26.94
CA ASP A 63 14.80 29.77 26.72
C ASP A 63 14.93 28.48 25.88
N PHE A 64 13.91 27.62 25.92
CA PHE A 64 13.85 26.43 25.05
C PHE A 64 13.63 26.75 23.56
N GLU A 65 13.08 27.92 23.22
CA GLU A 65 12.87 28.29 21.81
C GLU A 65 14.18 28.69 21.10
N ARG A 66 15.16 29.23 21.83
CA ARG A 66 16.42 29.74 21.26
C ARG A 66 17.38 28.65 20.77
N GLN A 67 17.25 27.42 21.27
CA GLN A 67 18.13 26.30 20.91
C GLN A 67 17.65 25.48 19.69
N VAL A 68 16.55 25.85 19.03
CA VAL A 68 16.16 25.24 17.75
C VAL A 68 16.60 26.13 16.60
N PRO A 69 17.67 25.77 15.84
CA PRO A 69 18.06 26.51 14.64
C PRO A 69 17.04 26.26 13.53
N CYS A 70 15.92 26.97 13.58
CA CYS A 70 14.95 27.08 12.50
C CYS A 70 15.59 27.82 11.32
N SER A 71 16.31 27.07 10.49
CA SER A 71 16.86 27.56 9.22
C SER A 71 15.76 28.26 8.40
N ARG A 72 15.86 29.60 8.31
CA ARG A 72 14.90 30.44 7.57
C ARG A 72 15.06 30.26 6.06
N LYS A 73 14.59 29.14 5.50
CA LYS A 73 14.38 28.98 4.05
C LYS A 73 13.07 28.25 3.73
N SER A 74 12.21 28.95 2.97
CA SER A 74 11.07 28.47 2.17
C SER A 74 10.06 27.50 2.81
N GLY A 75 8.89 28.05 3.16
CA GLY A 75 7.58 27.41 2.97
C GLY A 75 7.41 25.95 3.39
N SER A 76 7.39 25.67 4.70
CA SER A 76 7.03 24.34 5.19
C SER A 76 5.58 23.99 4.85
N SER A 77 5.38 22.82 4.23
CA SER A 77 4.05 22.26 3.96
C SER A 77 3.18 22.23 5.23
N LYS A 78 1.86 22.40 5.09
CA LYS A 78 0.91 22.34 6.21
C LYS A 78 1.03 21.03 6.99
N ASN A 79 1.38 19.92 6.33
CA ASN A 79 1.61 18.63 6.97
C ASN A 79 2.81 18.66 7.93
N VAL A 80 3.87 19.40 7.60
CA VAL A 80 5.03 19.61 8.50
C VAL A 80 4.62 20.44 9.72
N GLN A 81 3.86 21.53 9.53
CA GLN A 81 3.37 22.34 10.66
C GLN A 81 2.45 21.55 11.59
N LYS A 82 1.53 20.75 11.05
CA LYS A 82 0.65 19.88 11.83
C LYS A 82 1.43 18.84 12.63
N ARG A 83 2.38 18.15 11.98
CA ARG A 83 3.21 17.11 12.64
C ARG A 83 4.11 17.71 13.72
N LEU A 84 4.61 18.94 13.52
CA LEU A 84 5.32 19.70 14.57
C LEU A 84 4.41 20.08 15.74
N TYR A 85 3.14 20.43 15.50
CA TYR A 85 2.17 20.72 16.57
C TYR A 85 1.84 19.47 17.40
N GLU A 86 1.54 18.34 16.75
CA GLU A 86 1.31 17.05 17.41
C GLU A 86 2.53 16.62 18.24
N LEU A 87 3.75 16.81 17.73
CA LEU A 87 4.99 16.55 18.46
C LEU A 87 5.21 17.50 19.66
N ARG A 88 4.83 18.79 19.54
CA ARG A 88 4.91 19.74 20.67
C ARG A 88 4.00 19.33 21.81
N GLN A 89 2.71 19.06 21.52
CA GLN A 89 1.76 18.61 22.54
C GLN A 89 2.24 17.34 23.23
N LEU A 90 2.77 16.38 22.45
CA LEU A 90 3.29 15.13 22.99
C LEU A 90 4.54 15.35 23.85
N LYS A 91 5.48 16.22 23.46
CA LYS A 91 6.62 16.59 24.31
C LYS A 91 6.17 17.23 25.63
N THR A 92 5.17 18.11 25.60
CA THR A 92 4.62 18.73 26.82
C THR A 92 4.05 17.69 27.76
N VAL A 93 3.15 16.81 27.29
CA VAL A 93 2.57 15.72 28.11
C VAL A 93 3.63 14.81 28.69
N LEU A 94 4.66 14.45 27.91
CA LEU A 94 5.79 13.66 28.41
C LEU A 94 6.58 14.42 29.50
N SER A 95 6.89 15.69 29.29
CA SER A 95 7.63 16.50 30.26
C SER A 95 6.83 16.72 31.56
N GLU A 96 5.50 16.80 31.48
CA GLU A 96 4.59 16.86 32.64
C GLU A 96 4.49 15.51 33.38
N THR A 97 4.57 14.38 32.66
CA THR A 97 4.39 13.04 33.26
C THR A 97 5.68 12.41 33.79
N PHE A 98 6.82 12.66 33.14
CA PHE A 98 8.14 12.14 33.53
C PHE A 98 8.93 13.10 34.42
N GLY A 99 8.55 14.39 34.45
CA GLY A 99 9.39 15.47 34.94
C GLY A 99 10.21 16.10 33.79
N VAL A 100 10.21 17.44 33.73
CA VAL A 100 10.85 18.21 32.64
C VAL A 100 12.36 17.96 32.63
N THR A 101 12.95 17.90 33.81
CA THR A 101 14.37 17.68 34.09
C THR A 101 14.83 16.29 33.68
N GLU A 102 14.09 15.26 34.07
CA GLU A 102 14.37 13.85 33.84
C GLU A 102 14.28 13.54 32.33
N TYR A 103 13.25 14.05 31.67
CA TYR A 103 13.07 13.86 30.23
C TYR A 103 14.08 14.67 29.40
N ALA A 104 14.53 15.83 29.89
CA ALA A 104 15.66 16.56 29.31
C ALA A 104 16.97 15.77 29.44
N SER A 105 17.29 15.24 30.63
CA SER A 105 18.48 14.41 30.87
C SER A 105 18.52 13.15 30.01
N PHE A 106 17.38 12.51 29.75
CA PHE A 106 17.25 11.39 28.81
C PHE A 106 17.62 11.82 27.37
N PHE A 107 17.11 12.96 26.91
CA PHE A 107 17.42 13.49 25.57
C PHE A 107 18.87 13.95 25.44
N GLU A 108 19.43 14.52 26.50
CA GLU A 108 20.85 14.90 26.55
C GLU A 108 21.75 13.67 26.52
N SER A 109 21.42 12.61 27.28
CA SER A 109 22.12 11.32 27.25
C SER A 109 22.15 10.71 25.85
N LEU A 110 21.00 10.71 25.15
CA LEU A 110 20.91 10.24 23.76
C LEU A 110 21.76 11.08 22.79
N ARG A 111 21.81 12.40 22.96
CA ARG A 111 22.64 13.30 22.14
C ARG A 111 24.12 13.10 22.41
N ASN A 112 24.51 13.03 23.68
CA ASN A 112 25.88 12.81 24.11
C ASN A 112 26.39 11.47 23.53
N ALA A 113 25.58 10.40 23.58
CA ALA A 113 25.89 9.12 22.94
C ALA A 113 26.16 9.22 21.42
N LEU A 114 25.43 10.09 20.70
CA LEU A 114 25.70 10.36 19.28
C LEU A 114 27.02 11.14 19.07
N HIS A 115 27.31 12.10 19.96
CA HIS A 115 28.45 13.02 19.86
C HIS A 115 29.79 12.47 20.40
N ILE A 116 29.84 11.30 21.05
CA ILE A 116 31.12 10.67 21.43
C ILE A 116 31.93 10.35 20.16
N ASN A 117 33.03 11.07 19.92
CA ASN A 117 33.85 10.86 18.72
C ASN A 117 34.66 9.56 18.73
N ASN A 118 34.95 9.02 19.92
CA ASN A 118 35.88 7.89 20.10
C ASN A 118 35.20 6.51 20.08
N CYS A 119 33.89 6.42 19.87
CA CYS A 119 33.16 5.16 19.80
C CYS A 119 32.85 4.75 18.35
N SER A 120 33.02 3.46 18.07
CA SER A 120 32.57 2.83 16.83
C SER A 120 31.05 2.87 16.68
N GLU A 121 30.55 2.66 15.45
CA GLU A 121 29.11 2.66 15.18
C GLU A 121 28.36 1.58 15.98
N ASN A 122 28.97 0.42 16.20
CA ASN A 122 28.39 -0.66 16.98
C ASN A 122 28.31 -0.32 18.48
N GLU A 123 29.31 0.35 19.04
CA GLU A 123 29.29 0.82 20.43
C GLU A 123 28.24 1.92 20.61
N LYS A 124 28.14 2.88 19.68
CA LYS A 124 27.07 3.90 19.69
C LYS A 124 25.68 3.27 19.60
N LYS A 125 25.49 2.29 18.72
CA LYS A 125 24.23 1.53 18.60
C LYS A 125 23.87 0.85 19.91
N LYS A 126 24.83 0.17 20.56
CA LYS A 126 24.64 -0.48 21.84
C LYS A 126 24.28 0.54 22.93
N LEU A 127 25.07 1.60 23.08
CA LEU A 127 24.85 2.66 24.07
C LEU A 127 23.47 3.33 23.91
N LEU A 128 23.04 3.61 22.67
CA LEU A 128 21.70 4.14 22.41
C LEU A 128 20.59 3.16 22.80
N TYR A 129 20.75 1.87 22.51
CA TYR A 129 19.80 0.84 22.93
C TYR A 129 19.75 0.72 24.46
N ASP A 130 20.92 0.72 25.11
CA ASP A 130 21.04 0.65 26.57
C ASP A 130 20.33 1.85 27.21
N ILE A 131 20.56 3.09 26.73
CA ILE A 131 19.87 4.30 27.24
C ILE A 131 18.34 4.20 27.08
N ILE A 132 17.86 3.70 25.94
CA ILE A 132 16.41 3.52 25.68
C ILE A 132 15.83 2.42 26.59
N LEU A 133 16.58 1.34 26.85
CA LEU A 133 16.18 0.25 27.72
C LEU A 133 16.08 0.72 29.18
N HIS A 134 17.11 1.40 29.69
CA HIS A 134 17.12 1.95 31.05
C HIS A 134 15.97 2.94 31.26
N GLN A 135 15.67 3.80 30.28
CA GLN A 135 14.52 4.71 30.38
C GLN A 135 13.18 3.95 30.47
N HIS A 136 13.05 2.81 29.79
CA HIS A 136 11.89 1.92 29.88
C HIS A 136 11.78 1.24 31.25
N GLU A 137 12.91 0.76 31.79
CA GLU A 137 13.00 0.06 33.08
C GLU A 137 12.82 0.99 34.28
N LEU A 138 13.25 2.26 34.19
CA LEU A 138 13.04 3.28 35.22
C LEU A 138 11.57 3.73 35.32
N TYR A 139 10.81 3.70 34.21
CA TYR A 139 9.45 4.23 34.15
C TYR A 139 8.45 3.30 33.43
N PRO A 140 8.32 2.02 33.82
CA PRO A 140 7.55 1.02 33.09
C PRO A 140 6.05 1.33 33.05
N GLU A 141 5.51 1.94 34.11
CA GLU A 141 4.12 2.43 34.18
C GLU A 141 3.82 3.48 33.09
N VAL A 142 4.72 4.44 32.91
CA VAL A 142 4.55 5.56 31.96
C VAL A 142 4.86 5.11 30.54
N ALA A 143 5.88 4.26 30.37
CA ALA A 143 6.15 3.51 29.15
C ALA A 143 4.91 2.76 28.66
N ARG A 144 4.24 2.02 29.56
CA ARG A 144 3.04 1.25 29.25
C ARG A 144 1.86 2.13 28.87
N LYS A 145 1.62 3.24 29.61
CA LYS A 145 0.49 4.16 29.40
C LYS A 145 0.65 5.09 28.19
N ILE A 146 1.80 5.76 28.05
CA ILE A 146 2.04 6.84 27.07
C ILE A 146 3.07 6.44 26.02
N GLY A 147 4.10 5.68 26.42
CA GLY A 147 5.24 5.34 25.55
C GLY A 147 6.27 6.47 25.47
N PHE A 148 7.36 6.23 24.76
CA PHE A 148 8.49 7.15 24.67
C PHE A 148 8.61 7.81 23.30
N TYR A 149 8.82 9.12 23.30
CA TYR A 149 9.33 9.85 22.15
C TYR A 149 10.87 9.75 22.11
N LEU A 150 11.46 9.56 20.93
CA LEU A 150 12.90 9.77 20.73
C LEU A 150 13.14 10.94 19.78
N PRO A 151 14.17 11.77 20.00
CA PRO A 151 14.54 12.84 19.10
C PRO A 151 14.69 12.38 17.65
N GLY A 152 14.23 13.19 16.70
CA GLY A 152 14.27 12.84 15.27
C GLY A 152 15.68 12.57 14.73
N GLU A 153 16.71 13.14 15.38
CA GLU A 153 18.13 12.92 15.12
C GLU A 153 18.62 11.51 15.50
N VAL A 154 18.10 10.92 16.59
CA VAL A 154 18.41 9.53 17.01
C VAL A 154 17.82 8.55 15.98
N HIS A 155 16.56 8.75 15.59
CA HIS A 155 15.93 7.97 14.53
C HIS A 155 16.60 8.16 13.16
N ARG A 156 17.14 9.36 12.87
CA ARG A 156 17.94 9.62 11.68
C ARG A 156 19.22 8.80 11.70
N TRP A 157 19.94 8.80 12.82
CA TRP A 157 21.17 8.03 12.99
C TRP A 157 20.92 6.54 12.79
N PHE A 158 19.92 5.97 13.49
CA PHE A 158 19.51 4.57 13.28
C PHE A 158 19.20 4.24 11.82
N TRP A 159 18.50 5.10 11.09
CA TRP A 159 18.18 4.85 9.67
C TRP A 159 19.41 4.73 8.76
N TYR A 160 20.49 5.48 9.04
CA TYR A 160 21.70 5.47 8.23
C TYR A 160 22.69 4.38 8.63
N HIS A 161 22.76 4.03 9.92
CA HIS A 161 23.75 3.07 10.44
C HIS A 161 23.20 1.64 10.66
N ILE A 162 21.88 1.44 10.69
CA ILE A 162 21.30 0.09 10.80
C ILE A 162 21.10 -0.54 9.41
N PRO A 163 21.82 -1.63 9.10
CA PRO A 163 21.72 -2.30 7.80
C PRO A 163 20.33 -2.92 7.60
N LYS A 164 19.98 -3.19 6.34
CA LYS A 164 18.67 -3.78 5.99
C LYS A 164 18.42 -5.11 6.73
N SER A 165 19.44 -5.96 6.83
CA SER A 165 19.40 -7.25 7.53
C SER A 165 18.99 -7.18 9.01
N GLU A 166 19.25 -6.06 9.68
CA GLU A 166 18.91 -5.87 11.09
C GLU A 166 17.61 -5.09 11.33
N SER A 167 16.93 -4.67 10.26
CA SER A 167 15.75 -3.78 10.37
C SER A 167 14.61 -4.43 11.16
N PHE A 168 14.44 -5.75 11.04
CA PHE A 168 13.50 -6.53 11.86
C PHE A 168 13.82 -6.41 13.36
N ASN A 169 15.07 -6.70 13.74
CA ASN A 169 15.51 -6.69 15.14
C ASN A 169 15.45 -5.29 15.75
N HIS A 170 15.84 -4.26 14.99
CA HIS A 170 15.73 -2.86 15.43
C HIS A 170 14.27 -2.45 15.68
N TYR A 171 13.37 -2.77 14.75
CA TYR A 171 11.96 -2.40 14.91
C TYR A 171 11.31 -3.16 16.06
N LEU A 172 11.59 -4.46 16.20
CA LEU A 172 11.14 -5.27 17.33
C LEU A 172 11.65 -4.71 18.67
N PHE A 173 12.88 -4.19 18.73
CA PHE A 173 13.39 -3.48 19.90
C PHE A 173 12.55 -2.23 20.21
N LEU A 174 12.30 -1.35 19.22
CA LEU A 174 11.44 -0.17 19.40
C LEU A 174 10.02 -0.54 19.89
N LEU A 175 9.44 -1.65 19.40
CA LEU A 175 8.12 -2.14 19.85
C LEU A 175 8.13 -2.65 21.30
N LYS A 176 9.19 -3.35 21.70
CA LYS A 176 9.36 -3.86 23.06
C LYS A 176 9.55 -2.71 24.05
N SER A 177 10.43 -1.76 23.72
CA SER A 177 10.71 -0.57 24.54
C SER A 177 9.60 0.50 24.53
N ASP A 178 8.45 0.26 23.87
CA ASP A 178 7.31 1.20 23.81
C ASP A 178 7.63 2.57 23.19
N VAL A 179 8.50 2.59 22.17
CA VAL A 179 8.85 3.81 21.42
C VAL A 179 7.77 4.16 20.39
N LEU A 180 7.33 5.43 20.39
CA LEU A 180 6.27 5.96 19.54
C LEU A 180 6.73 6.08 18.07
N LEU A 181 6.21 5.19 17.22
CA LEU A 181 6.70 4.94 15.86
C LEU A 181 6.34 6.03 14.85
N PHE A 182 5.34 6.86 15.13
CA PHE A 182 4.91 7.94 14.23
C PHE A 182 5.77 9.21 14.32
N THR A 183 6.61 9.32 15.35
CA THR A 183 7.25 10.57 15.78
C THR A 183 8.33 11.09 14.85
N SER A 184 8.89 10.24 13.99
CA SER A 184 9.91 10.60 13.01
C SER A 184 9.61 10.00 11.64
N ASN A 185 9.88 10.77 10.58
CA ASN A 185 9.84 10.28 9.20
C ASN A 185 10.79 9.08 9.01
N TYR A 186 11.90 9.01 9.76
CA TYR A 186 12.83 7.89 9.71
C TYR A 186 12.23 6.59 10.30
N CYS A 187 11.36 6.66 11.31
CA CYS A 187 10.57 5.51 11.75
C CYS A 187 9.55 5.08 10.71
N THR A 188 8.82 6.04 10.10
CA THR A 188 7.91 5.74 8.98
C THR A 188 8.65 5.03 7.84
N ARG A 189 9.92 5.39 7.57
CA ARG A 189 10.77 4.66 6.60
C ARG A 189 11.12 3.24 7.04
N PHE A 190 11.36 2.96 8.32
CA PHE A 190 11.52 1.59 8.83
C PHE A 190 10.22 0.79 8.70
N THR A 191 9.09 1.34 9.12
CA THR A 191 7.76 0.72 8.94
C THR A 191 7.52 0.37 7.46
N ASN A 192 7.76 1.33 6.55
CA ASN A 192 7.59 1.12 5.11
C ASN A 192 8.60 0.12 4.51
N ARG A 193 9.83 0.05 5.04
CA ARG A 193 10.85 -0.95 4.66
C ARG A 193 10.36 -2.36 5.01
N LEU A 194 9.77 -2.54 6.19
CA LEU A 194 9.29 -3.83 6.69
C LEU A 194 7.96 -4.26 6.05
N ILE A 195 7.01 -3.34 5.82
CA ILE A 195 5.76 -3.64 5.09
C ILE A 195 6.04 -4.15 3.67
N LYS A 196 7.09 -3.61 3.02
CA LYS A 196 7.57 -4.01 1.68
C LYS A 196 8.60 -5.15 1.74
N GLY A 197 8.86 -5.73 2.92
CA GLY A 197 9.84 -6.80 3.17
C GLY A 197 9.25 -8.20 3.03
N THR A 198 9.86 -9.14 3.74
CA THR A 198 9.37 -10.51 3.91
C THR A 198 8.03 -10.56 4.64
N GLU A 199 7.32 -11.70 4.56
CA GLU A 199 6.06 -11.91 5.27
C GLU A 199 6.20 -11.70 6.79
N MET A 200 7.27 -12.21 7.41
CA MET A 200 7.56 -12.00 8.83
C MET A 200 7.87 -10.53 9.16
N GLU A 201 8.61 -9.80 8.33
CA GLU A 201 8.83 -8.35 8.50
C GLU A 201 7.51 -7.56 8.39
N ARG A 202 6.64 -7.94 7.44
CA ARG A 202 5.31 -7.33 7.30
C ARG A 202 4.46 -7.60 8.54
N GLN A 203 4.41 -8.86 9.01
CA GLN A 203 3.67 -9.25 10.21
C GLN A 203 4.19 -8.56 11.49
N LEU A 204 5.48 -8.23 11.57
CA LEU A 204 6.03 -7.40 12.65
C LEU A 204 5.54 -5.96 12.53
N ALA A 205 5.65 -5.35 11.35
CA ALA A 205 5.22 -3.98 11.11
C ALA A 205 3.72 -3.77 11.32
N THR A 206 2.90 -4.78 11.00
CA THR A 206 1.46 -4.83 11.22
C THR A 206 1.06 -5.48 12.56
N PHE A 207 2.01 -5.83 13.44
CA PHE A 207 1.78 -6.47 14.75
C PHE A 207 1.07 -7.84 14.71
N GLN A 208 0.80 -8.40 13.51
CA GLN A 208 0.14 -9.69 13.34
C GLN A 208 0.85 -10.83 14.07
N ILE A 209 2.19 -10.82 14.18
CA ILE A 209 2.97 -11.82 14.93
C ILE A 209 2.41 -12.03 16.35
N PHE A 210 1.95 -10.95 16.99
CA PHE A 210 1.45 -11.00 18.37
C PHE A 210 -0.06 -11.27 18.47
N LEU A 211 -0.81 -11.14 17.37
CA LEU A 211 -2.26 -11.38 17.33
C LEU A 211 -2.63 -12.86 17.11
N HIS A 212 -1.65 -13.72 16.84
CA HIS A 212 -1.86 -15.18 16.72
C HIS A 212 -2.25 -15.86 18.04
N ASP A 213 -1.93 -15.23 19.17
CA ASP A 213 -2.34 -15.65 20.51
C ASP A 213 -3.51 -14.78 20.98
N GLU A 214 -4.68 -15.38 21.13
CA GLU A 214 -5.91 -14.66 21.49
C GLU A 214 -5.81 -13.94 22.83
N THR A 215 -5.01 -14.46 23.76
CA THR A 215 -4.81 -13.83 25.09
C THR A 215 -4.11 -12.48 24.98
N ASN A 216 -3.30 -12.28 23.94
CA ASN A 216 -2.55 -11.05 23.71
C ASN A 216 -3.33 -9.97 22.95
N ILE A 217 -4.46 -10.28 22.30
CA ILE A 217 -5.18 -9.36 21.39
C ILE A 217 -5.48 -8.01 22.06
N LYS A 218 -5.97 -8.01 23.31
CA LYS A 218 -6.30 -6.76 24.04
C LYS A 218 -5.05 -5.90 24.29
N PHE A 219 -3.98 -6.51 24.82
CA PHE A 219 -2.73 -5.82 25.12
C PHE A 219 -2.06 -5.27 23.84
N ILE A 220 -2.11 -6.04 22.76
CA ILE A 220 -1.60 -5.62 21.45
C ILE A 220 -2.44 -4.51 20.85
N MET A 221 -3.76 -4.52 21.03
CA MET A 221 -4.62 -3.38 20.65
C MET A 221 -4.28 -2.10 21.39
N GLU A 222 -4.06 -2.17 22.71
CA GLU A 222 -3.62 -1.02 23.51
C GLU A 222 -2.26 -0.49 23.01
N LYS A 223 -1.29 -1.37 22.71
CA LYS A 223 -0.02 -0.97 22.06
C LYS A 223 -0.23 -0.38 20.65
N VAL A 224 -1.04 -0.99 19.79
CA VAL A 224 -1.31 -0.52 18.41
C VAL A 224 -1.91 0.88 18.43
N LEU A 225 -2.88 1.14 19.32
CA LEU A 225 -3.49 2.45 19.55
C LEU A 225 -2.51 3.47 20.13
N LYS A 226 -1.62 3.07 21.02
CA LYS A 226 -0.60 3.97 21.59
C LYS A 226 0.47 4.36 20.58
N LEU A 227 1.01 3.37 19.87
CA LEU A 227 2.22 3.51 19.06
C LEU A 227 1.98 4.05 17.63
N HIS A 228 0.71 4.21 17.20
CA HIS A 228 0.34 4.70 15.86
C HIS A 228 -0.58 5.92 15.87
N THR A 229 -0.36 6.79 14.89
CA THR A 229 -1.35 7.78 14.44
C THR A 229 -2.47 7.12 13.64
N PHE A 230 -3.60 7.82 13.51
CA PHE A 230 -4.68 7.44 12.59
C PHE A 230 -4.17 7.18 11.17
N ASP A 231 -3.40 8.11 10.58
CA ASP A 231 -2.90 7.98 9.20
C ASP A 231 -1.93 6.78 9.04
N SER A 232 -1.12 6.45 10.06
CA SER A 232 -0.31 5.22 10.04
C SER A 232 -1.13 3.94 10.19
N LEU A 233 -2.24 3.96 10.96
CA LEU A 233 -3.16 2.80 11.01
C LEU A 233 -3.85 2.59 9.66
N ILE A 234 -4.28 3.66 8.98
CA ILE A 234 -4.82 3.61 7.62
C ILE A 234 -3.84 2.91 6.67
N ALA A 235 -2.56 3.29 6.72
CA ALA A 235 -1.51 2.66 5.91
C ALA A 235 -1.33 1.16 6.23
N LEU A 236 -1.37 0.76 7.51
CA LEU A 236 -1.33 -0.66 7.91
C LEU A 236 -2.56 -1.43 7.41
N VAL A 237 -3.76 -0.87 7.58
CA VAL A 237 -5.03 -1.50 7.14
C VAL A 237 -5.03 -1.68 5.62
N ASN A 238 -4.69 -0.63 4.87
CA ASN A 238 -4.58 -0.71 3.41
C ASN A 238 -3.54 -1.75 2.97
N GLY A 239 -2.41 -1.85 3.67
CA GLY A 239 -1.40 -2.91 3.44
C GLY A 239 -1.95 -4.33 3.64
N LEU A 240 -2.73 -4.56 4.69
CA LEU A 240 -3.40 -5.85 4.94
C LEU A 240 -4.46 -6.17 3.89
N VAL A 241 -5.29 -5.17 3.53
CA VAL A 241 -6.33 -5.26 2.49
C VAL A 241 -5.73 -5.57 1.12
N LYS A 242 -4.63 -4.90 0.76
CA LYS A 242 -3.87 -5.14 -0.49
C LYS A 242 -3.30 -6.56 -0.55
N ALA A 243 -2.83 -7.08 0.58
CA ALA A 243 -2.38 -8.46 0.72
C ALA A 243 -3.52 -9.51 0.78
N LYS A 244 -4.80 -9.08 0.77
CA LYS A 244 -6.00 -9.89 1.03
C LYS A 244 -5.96 -10.66 2.38
N ASN A 245 -5.12 -10.23 3.32
CA ASN A 245 -4.99 -10.86 4.63
C ASN A 245 -5.99 -10.22 5.60
N PHE A 246 -7.21 -10.75 5.60
CA PHE A 246 -8.31 -10.22 6.40
C PHE A 246 -8.40 -10.79 7.82
N ARG A 247 -7.53 -11.74 8.20
CA ARG A 247 -7.60 -12.51 9.46
C ARG A 247 -7.79 -11.65 10.71
N PHE A 248 -7.09 -10.52 10.76
CA PHE A 248 -7.14 -9.59 11.89
C PHE A 248 -7.76 -8.23 11.51
N ILE A 249 -8.42 -8.11 10.36
CA ILE A 249 -8.86 -6.79 9.84
C ILE A 249 -9.85 -6.09 10.79
N LYS A 250 -10.74 -6.86 11.44
CA LYS A 250 -11.69 -6.39 12.46
C LYS A 250 -10.97 -5.66 13.60
N VAL A 251 -9.81 -6.15 14.02
CA VAL A 251 -8.97 -5.57 15.07
C VAL A 251 -8.48 -4.18 14.63
N PHE A 252 -7.93 -4.06 13.42
CA PHE A 252 -7.44 -2.76 12.93
C PHE A 252 -8.56 -1.75 12.60
N ILE A 253 -9.72 -2.20 12.12
CA ILE A 253 -10.90 -1.34 11.92
C ILE A 253 -11.42 -0.81 13.27
N GLN A 254 -11.46 -1.65 14.32
CA GLN A 254 -11.78 -1.20 15.67
C GLN A 254 -10.76 -0.19 16.20
N ALA A 255 -9.45 -0.39 15.94
CA ALA A 255 -8.42 0.57 16.32
C ALA A 255 -8.58 1.92 15.62
N LEU A 256 -8.93 1.91 14.33
CA LEU A 256 -9.24 3.12 13.57
C LEU A 256 -10.45 3.87 14.11
N LEU A 257 -11.54 3.16 14.46
CA LEU A 257 -12.73 3.76 15.07
C LEU A 257 -12.39 4.44 16.40
N GLN A 258 -11.67 3.76 17.30
CA GLN A 258 -11.25 4.35 18.57
C GLN A 258 -10.31 5.56 18.36
N LYS A 259 -9.44 5.55 17.33
CA LYS A 259 -8.62 6.72 16.95
C LYS A 259 -9.41 7.87 16.35
N LEU A 260 -10.55 7.59 15.70
CA LEU A 260 -11.46 8.61 15.18
C LEU A 260 -12.26 9.26 16.33
N GLU A 261 -12.60 8.49 17.36
CA GLU A 261 -13.27 8.93 18.59
C GLU A 261 -12.35 9.67 19.57
N GLN A 262 -11.03 9.47 19.52
CA GLN A 262 -10.06 10.20 20.35
C GLN A 262 -10.06 11.71 20.02
N HIS A 263 -10.88 12.45 20.78
CA HIS A 263 -11.14 13.88 20.64
C HIS A 263 -9.88 14.74 20.84
N CYS A 264 -9.25 15.18 19.74
CA CYS A 264 -8.17 16.19 19.74
C CYS A 264 -8.40 17.30 18.69
N TYR A 265 -9.67 17.59 18.36
CA TYR A 265 -10.07 18.58 17.36
C TYR A 265 -10.58 19.87 18.00
N SER A 266 -9.72 20.56 18.76
CA SER A 266 -10.03 21.90 19.29
C SER A 266 -9.70 23.01 18.27
N GLY A 267 -10.37 24.16 18.37
CA GLY A 267 -10.16 25.32 17.50
C GLY A 267 -11.04 25.37 16.25
N LYS A 268 -10.91 26.47 15.48
CA LYS A 268 -11.80 26.82 14.35
C LYS A 268 -11.90 25.75 13.25
N ASP A 269 -10.81 25.01 13.00
CA ASP A 269 -10.77 23.93 12.00
C ASP A 269 -11.18 22.55 12.55
N GLY A 270 -11.58 22.43 13.82
CA GLY A 270 -11.79 21.13 14.49
C GLY A 270 -12.82 20.25 13.79
N ALA A 271 -14.01 20.79 13.49
CA ALA A 271 -15.06 20.07 12.76
C ALA A 271 -14.60 19.63 11.35
N LYS A 272 -13.86 20.50 10.64
CA LYS A 272 -13.30 20.23 9.31
C LYS A 272 -12.30 19.07 9.36
N GLN A 273 -11.37 19.08 10.31
CA GLN A 273 -10.40 17.99 10.49
C GLN A 273 -11.07 16.67 10.86
N LYS A 274 -12.13 16.70 11.69
CA LYS A 274 -12.94 15.51 12.02
C LYS A 274 -13.61 14.94 10.77
N ASN A 275 -14.27 15.78 9.97
CA ASN A 275 -14.94 15.37 8.72
C ASN A 275 -13.94 14.78 7.72
N LEU A 276 -12.76 15.37 7.57
CA LEU A 276 -11.68 14.82 6.73
C LEU A 276 -11.17 13.46 7.23
N ARG A 277 -10.98 13.26 8.55
CA ARG A 277 -10.61 11.93 9.09
C ARG A 277 -11.72 10.89 8.91
N TYR A 278 -12.99 11.28 9.03
CA TYR A 278 -14.13 10.39 8.76
C TYR A 278 -14.14 9.92 7.29
N VAL A 279 -13.90 10.83 6.33
CA VAL A 279 -13.79 10.44 4.92
C VAL A 279 -12.58 9.55 4.66
N LYS A 280 -11.42 9.79 5.30
CA LYS A 280 -10.29 8.84 5.23
C LYS A 280 -10.64 7.45 5.79
N PHE A 281 -11.42 7.38 6.87
CA PHE A 281 -11.91 6.12 7.43
C PHE A 281 -12.84 5.39 6.45
N ASN A 282 -13.85 6.06 5.91
CA ASN A 282 -14.78 5.46 4.96
C ASN A 282 -14.07 4.99 3.70
N ASN A 283 -13.07 5.73 3.19
CA ASN A 283 -12.24 5.28 2.07
C ASN A 283 -11.52 3.96 2.35
N THR A 284 -10.88 3.81 3.52
CA THR A 284 -10.27 2.53 3.93
C THR A 284 -11.30 1.41 4.07
N LEU A 285 -12.51 1.71 4.55
CA LEU A 285 -13.62 0.77 4.62
C LEU A 285 -14.10 0.35 3.22
N LEU A 286 -14.27 1.28 2.28
CA LEU A 286 -14.58 1.01 0.88
C LEU A 286 -13.50 0.13 0.23
N TYR A 287 -12.22 0.39 0.49
CA TYR A 287 -11.14 -0.45 -0.02
C TYR A 287 -11.24 -1.89 0.49
N TYR A 288 -11.49 -2.06 1.80
CA TYR A 288 -11.73 -3.36 2.40
C TYR A 288 -12.93 -4.08 1.76
N LEU A 289 -14.09 -3.41 1.67
CA LEU A 289 -15.33 -3.99 1.12
C LEU A 289 -15.17 -4.41 -0.34
N LEU A 290 -14.47 -3.61 -1.16
CA LEU A 290 -14.15 -3.95 -2.55
C LEU A 290 -13.27 -5.22 -2.62
N LYS A 291 -12.23 -5.31 -1.80
CA LYS A 291 -11.30 -6.45 -1.82
C LYS A 291 -11.84 -7.70 -1.14
N SER A 292 -12.80 -7.57 -0.21
CA SER A 292 -13.54 -8.68 0.38
C SER A 292 -14.71 -9.15 -0.50
N GLY A 293 -15.01 -8.46 -1.61
CA GLY A 293 -16.11 -8.80 -2.51
C GLY A 293 -17.51 -8.43 -2.02
N ASN A 294 -17.64 -7.61 -0.97
CA ASN A 294 -18.95 -7.19 -0.45
C ASN A 294 -19.48 -5.98 -1.22
N VAL A 295 -19.97 -6.24 -2.44
CA VAL A 295 -20.42 -5.24 -3.42
C VAL A 295 -21.61 -4.42 -2.92
N GLU A 296 -22.60 -5.05 -2.28
CA GLU A 296 -23.80 -4.37 -1.78
C GLU A 296 -23.44 -3.32 -0.71
N LEU A 297 -22.66 -3.74 0.30
CA LEU A 297 -22.24 -2.83 1.37
C LEU A 297 -21.28 -1.76 0.84
N PHE A 298 -20.42 -2.08 -0.14
CA PHE A 298 -19.59 -1.09 -0.83
C PHE A 298 -20.43 0.03 -1.45
N ILE A 299 -21.44 -0.32 -2.26
CA ILE A 299 -22.29 0.67 -2.95
C ILE A 299 -23.02 1.54 -1.92
N LYS A 300 -23.56 0.94 -0.86
CA LYS A 300 -24.24 1.66 0.21
C LYS A 300 -23.30 2.64 0.93
N THR A 301 -22.12 2.19 1.36
CA THR A 301 -21.13 3.05 2.02
C THR A 301 -20.64 4.17 1.09
N PHE A 302 -20.50 3.91 -0.21
CA PHE A 302 -20.11 4.93 -1.20
C PHE A 302 -21.19 6.00 -1.37
N GLN A 303 -22.46 5.61 -1.45
CA GLN A 303 -23.59 6.55 -1.48
C GLN A 303 -23.71 7.38 -0.18
N GLU A 304 -23.50 6.76 0.99
CA GLU A 304 -23.48 7.43 2.29
C GLU A 304 -22.30 8.43 2.39
N GLU A 305 -21.11 8.06 1.89
CA GLU A 305 -19.95 8.95 1.84
C GLU A 305 -20.17 10.15 0.91
N LEU A 306 -20.73 9.95 -0.29
CA LEU A 306 -21.04 11.06 -1.21
C LEU A 306 -22.08 12.01 -0.60
N LYS A 307 -23.14 11.49 0.03
CA LYS A 307 -24.13 12.30 0.76
C LYS A 307 -23.48 13.08 1.91
N PHE A 308 -22.54 12.46 2.64
CA PHE A 308 -21.77 13.12 3.70
C PHE A 308 -20.87 14.25 3.14
N ILE A 309 -20.12 14.01 2.06
CA ILE A 309 -19.20 15.00 1.48
C ILE A 309 -19.97 16.24 1.00
N VAL A 310 -21.14 16.06 0.37
CA VAL A 310 -22.01 17.16 -0.06
C VAL A 310 -22.61 17.91 1.13
N SER A 311 -23.23 17.20 2.08
CA SER A 311 -23.92 17.82 3.23
C SER A 311 -22.98 18.48 4.25
N SER A 312 -21.74 18.00 4.38
CA SER A 312 -20.74 18.55 5.30
C SER A 312 -20.03 19.81 4.78
N GLY A 313 -20.34 20.26 3.56
CA GLY A 313 -19.71 21.42 2.93
C GLY A 313 -18.22 21.24 2.62
N LEU A 314 -17.69 20.01 2.67
CA LEU A 314 -16.25 19.74 2.49
C LEU A 314 -15.70 20.25 1.14
N LEU A 315 -16.54 20.23 0.10
CA LEU A 315 -16.26 20.74 -1.24
C LEU A 315 -16.18 22.28 -1.27
N ASN A 316 -17.04 22.96 -0.52
CA ASN A 316 -17.12 24.43 -0.50
C ASN A 316 -15.97 25.08 0.30
N HIS A 317 -15.19 24.28 1.04
CA HIS A 317 -14.33 24.79 2.10
C HIS A 317 -12.84 24.93 1.77
N ILE A 318 -12.35 24.44 0.62
CA ILE A 318 -11.05 24.80 0.03
C ILE A 318 -11.04 24.45 -1.48
N ASP A 319 -10.57 25.37 -2.33
CA ASP A 319 -9.88 25.03 -3.58
C ASP A 319 -8.93 23.84 -3.35
N GLY A 320 -9.13 22.73 -4.05
CA GLY A 320 -8.18 21.62 -3.98
C GLY A 320 -8.60 20.44 -3.12
N ASN A 321 -9.74 20.49 -2.42
CA ASN A 321 -10.25 19.35 -1.64
C ASN A 321 -10.90 18.25 -2.50
N GLU A 322 -11.06 18.47 -3.81
CA GLU A 322 -11.76 17.53 -4.69
C GLU A 322 -11.01 16.19 -4.79
N HIS A 323 -9.69 16.18 -4.59
CA HIS A 323 -8.85 14.97 -4.56
C HIS A 323 -9.33 13.90 -3.56
N ILE A 324 -10.10 14.29 -2.54
CA ILE A 324 -10.74 13.39 -1.58
C ILE A 324 -11.66 12.38 -2.31
N LEU A 325 -12.27 12.79 -3.43
CA LEU A 325 -13.11 11.94 -4.26
C LEU A 325 -12.35 11.03 -5.21
N ASN A 326 -11.03 11.22 -5.41
CA ASN A 326 -10.24 10.37 -6.31
C ASN A 326 -10.29 8.90 -5.88
N PHE A 327 -10.14 8.63 -4.59
CA PHE A 327 -10.09 7.28 -4.02
C PHE A 327 -11.44 6.54 -4.07
N PRO A 328 -12.59 7.13 -3.64
CA PRO A 328 -13.88 6.44 -3.72
C PRO A 328 -14.36 6.30 -5.17
N ILE A 329 -14.14 7.31 -6.05
CA ILE A 329 -14.42 7.19 -7.50
C ILE A 329 -13.59 6.07 -8.13
N HIS A 330 -12.31 5.94 -7.77
CA HIS A 330 -11.45 4.87 -8.26
C HIS A 330 -12.02 3.50 -7.91
N HIS A 331 -12.36 3.26 -6.64
CA HIS A 331 -12.93 1.98 -6.25
C HIS A 331 -14.29 1.70 -6.90
N TYR A 332 -15.10 2.72 -7.14
CA TYR A 332 -16.36 2.57 -7.87
C TYR A 332 -16.15 2.19 -9.35
N LEU A 333 -15.25 2.85 -10.07
CA LEU A 333 -14.89 2.47 -11.45
C LEU A 333 -14.30 1.06 -11.52
N ASN A 334 -13.40 0.72 -10.60
CA ASN A 334 -12.79 -0.60 -10.51
C ASN A 334 -13.84 -1.69 -10.23
N LEU A 335 -14.83 -1.41 -9.37
CA LEU A 335 -15.97 -2.29 -9.12
C LEU A 335 -16.81 -2.52 -10.39
N LEU A 336 -17.16 -1.45 -11.12
CA LEU A 336 -17.92 -1.56 -12.38
C LEU A 336 -17.17 -2.43 -13.39
N ARG A 337 -15.86 -2.20 -13.55
CA ARG A 337 -14.98 -2.99 -14.43
C ARG A 337 -14.94 -4.48 -14.05
N ILE A 338 -14.74 -4.81 -12.76
CA ILE A 338 -14.74 -6.20 -12.27
C ILE A 338 -16.13 -6.85 -12.43
N SER A 339 -17.19 -6.05 -12.33
CA SER A 339 -18.59 -6.49 -12.51
C SER A 339 -19.02 -6.55 -13.99
N ASN A 340 -18.12 -6.32 -14.95
CA ASN A 340 -18.38 -6.22 -16.39
C ASN A 340 -19.42 -5.15 -16.80
N ARG A 341 -19.68 -4.15 -15.95
CA ARG A 341 -20.59 -3.02 -16.16
C ARG A 341 -19.91 -1.90 -16.95
N GLN A 342 -19.64 -2.20 -18.22
CA GLN A 342 -18.81 -1.36 -19.07
C GLN A 342 -19.52 -0.09 -19.52
N GLU A 343 -20.82 -0.16 -19.81
CA GLU A 343 -21.62 1.01 -20.22
C GLU A 343 -21.70 2.04 -19.08
N GLU A 344 -22.01 1.59 -17.85
CA GLU A 344 -22.02 2.46 -16.68
C GLU A 344 -20.62 3.04 -16.40
N LEU A 345 -19.56 2.24 -16.60
CA LEU A 345 -18.18 2.72 -16.47
C LEU A 345 -17.87 3.82 -17.49
N PHE A 346 -18.22 3.66 -18.77
CA PHE A 346 -17.97 4.69 -19.78
C PHE A 346 -18.83 5.94 -19.54
N ASN A 347 -20.07 5.79 -19.07
CA ASN A 347 -20.94 6.91 -18.69
C ASN A 347 -20.33 7.72 -17.54
N VAL A 348 -19.88 7.05 -16.47
CA VAL A 348 -19.22 7.71 -15.34
C VAL A 348 -17.92 8.38 -15.77
N ILE A 349 -17.08 7.72 -16.58
CA ILE A 349 -15.87 8.35 -17.14
C ILE A 349 -16.22 9.58 -17.99
N SER A 350 -17.29 9.52 -18.80
CA SER A 350 -17.79 10.63 -19.63
C SER A 350 -18.16 11.85 -18.79
N CYS A 351 -18.96 11.66 -17.72
CA CYS A 351 -19.28 12.72 -16.75
C CYS A 351 -18.00 13.32 -16.13
N LEU A 352 -17.05 12.46 -15.73
CA LEU A 352 -15.80 12.88 -15.12
C LEU A 352 -14.87 13.68 -16.06
N GLN A 353 -14.96 13.55 -17.39
CA GLN A 353 -14.11 14.33 -18.33
C GLN A 353 -14.36 15.85 -18.25
N SER A 354 -15.54 16.24 -17.74
CA SER A 354 -15.95 17.62 -17.51
C SER A 354 -15.60 18.13 -16.10
N SER A 355 -15.24 17.23 -15.19
CA SER A 355 -15.03 17.51 -13.76
C SER A 355 -13.75 18.33 -13.51
N PRO A 356 -13.75 19.26 -12.53
CA PRO A 356 -12.52 19.88 -12.02
C PRO A 356 -11.47 18.89 -11.51
N LEU A 357 -11.82 17.63 -11.22
CA LEU A 357 -10.85 16.55 -10.98
C LEU A 357 -9.87 16.36 -12.14
N MET A 358 -10.28 16.68 -13.38
CA MET A 358 -9.43 16.66 -14.58
C MET A 358 -8.34 17.74 -14.58
N LYS A 359 -8.18 18.51 -13.52
CA LYS A 359 -7.02 19.40 -13.34
C LYS A 359 -5.82 18.64 -12.74
N TYR A 360 -6.05 17.56 -12.01
CA TYR A 360 -4.99 16.75 -11.37
C TYR A 360 -4.38 15.75 -12.35
N LYS A 361 -3.06 15.78 -12.52
CA LYS A 361 -2.35 14.87 -13.44
C LYS A 361 -2.55 13.40 -13.05
N LEU A 362 -2.45 13.09 -11.75
CA LEU A 362 -2.58 11.73 -11.24
C LEU A 362 -4.00 11.19 -11.43
N PHE A 363 -5.03 12.04 -11.33
CA PHE A 363 -6.41 11.63 -11.64
C PHE A 363 -6.59 11.30 -13.13
N LYS A 364 -5.99 12.08 -14.05
CA LYS A 364 -5.99 11.73 -15.49
C LYS A 364 -5.29 10.41 -15.76
N GLU A 365 -4.10 10.19 -15.19
CA GLU A 365 -3.33 8.95 -15.37
C GLU A 365 -4.12 7.74 -14.84
N PHE A 366 -4.78 7.89 -13.70
CA PHE A 366 -5.72 6.89 -13.16
C PHE A 366 -6.91 6.62 -14.11
N LEU A 367 -7.63 7.67 -14.53
CA LEU A 367 -8.84 7.56 -15.35
C LEU A 367 -8.53 6.95 -16.72
N MET A 368 -7.38 7.31 -17.31
CA MET A 368 -6.84 6.71 -18.53
C MET A 368 -6.46 5.23 -18.32
N GLY A 369 -5.97 4.87 -17.13
CA GLY A 369 -5.69 3.48 -16.73
C GLY A 369 -6.93 2.61 -16.70
N GLU A 370 -8.01 3.02 -16.00
CA GLU A 370 -9.27 2.27 -15.99
C GLU A 370 -9.93 2.24 -17.38
N LEU A 371 -9.84 3.32 -18.16
CA LEU A 371 -10.36 3.34 -19.53
C LEU A 371 -9.65 2.30 -20.42
N ILE A 372 -8.31 2.23 -20.35
CA ILE A 372 -7.51 1.23 -21.08
C ILE A 372 -7.74 -0.20 -20.55
N ALA A 373 -7.85 -0.39 -19.24
CA ALA A 373 -8.13 -1.68 -18.65
C ALA A 373 -9.52 -2.21 -19.09
N SER A 374 -10.53 -1.34 -19.15
CA SER A 374 -11.87 -1.68 -19.65
C SER A 374 -11.88 -1.99 -21.15
N PHE A 375 -11.07 -1.31 -21.96
CA PHE A 375 -10.93 -1.64 -23.38
C PHE A 375 -10.35 -3.04 -23.68
N GLN A 376 -9.82 -3.76 -22.69
CA GLN A 376 -9.46 -5.17 -22.87
C GLN A 376 -10.66 -6.05 -23.26
N ALA A 377 -11.88 -5.64 -22.88
CA ALA A 377 -13.11 -6.32 -23.29
C ALA A 377 -13.33 -6.30 -24.82
N PHE A 378 -13.02 -5.19 -25.49
CA PHE A 378 -13.16 -5.05 -26.95
C PHE A 378 -12.07 -5.79 -27.74
N ARG A 379 -10.98 -6.20 -27.09
CA ARG A 379 -9.83 -6.89 -27.71
C ARG A 379 -9.19 -6.16 -28.91
N ASP A 380 -9.44 -4.86 -29.07
CA ASP A 380 -8.84 -4.00 -30.10
C ASP A 380 -7.66 -3.18 -29.53
N PRO A 381 -6.41 -3.61 -29.75
CA PRO A 381 -5.25 -2.88 -29.26
C PRO A 381 -4.91 -1.65 -30.12
N LYS A 382 -5.44 -1.53 -31.35
CA LYS A 382 -5.34 -0.29 -32.16
C LYS A 382 -6.19 0.81 -31.52
N LEU A 383 -7.39 0.48 -31.05
CA LEU A 383 -8.26 1.40 -30.29
C LEU A 383 -7.55 1.89 -29.01
N VAL A 384 -7.05 0.96 -28.18
CA VAL A 384 -6.28 1.28 -26.97
C VAL A 384 -5.13 2.23 -27.28
N CYS A 385 -4.37 1.95 -28.34
CA CYS A 385 -3.25 2.78 -28.78
C CYS A 385 -3.67 4.19 -29.24
N LYS A 386 -4.79 4.34 -29.98
CA LYS A 386 -5.33 5.65 -30.37
C LYS A 386 -5.75 6.49 -29.16
N TYR A 387 -6.40 5.88 -28.17
CA TYR A 387 -6.78 6.56 -26.92
C TYR A 387 -5.56 7.00 -26.11
N LEU A 388 -4.58 6.11 -25.93
CA LEU A 388 -3.30 6.40 -25.27
C LEU A 388 -2.58 7.59 -25.93
N LEU A 389 -2.47 7.60 -27.26
CA LEU A 389 -1.83 8.68 -28.02
C LEU A 389 -2.61 9.99 -28.01
N SER A 390 -3.94 9.95 -27.84
CA SER A 390 -4.78 11.14 -27.67
C SER A 390 -4.60 11.78 -26.29
N SER A 391 -4.33 10.98 -25.26
CA SER A 391 -4.11 11.47 -23.89
C SER A 391 -2.66 11.89 -23.65
N TYR A 392 -1.68 11.00 -23.83
CA TYR A 392 -0.28 11.27 -23.50
C TYR A 392 0.41 12.19 -24.53
N SER A 393 1.62 12.68 -24.21
CA SER A 393 2.42 13.50 -25.14
C SER A 393 2.78 12.75 -26.43
N SER A 394 1.97 12.96 -27.46
CA SER A 394 1.89 12.10 -28.64
C SER A 394 3.23 11.81 -29.34
N LYS A 395 4.12 12.80 -29.49
CA LYS A 395 5.45 12.59 -30.10
C LYS A 395 6.36 11.68 -29.26
N ALA A 396 6.49 11.93 -27.96
CA ALA A 396 7.36 11.13 -27.09
C ALA A 396 6.78 9.72 -26.87
N SER A 397 5.46 9.62 -26.67
CA SER A 397 4.77 8.34 -26.57
C SER A 397 4.85 7.53 -27.87
N ALA A 398 4.69 8.15 -29.04
CA ALA A 398 4.86 7.46 -30.33
C ALA A 398 6.28 6.93 -30.51
N ASN A 399 7.31 7.70 -30.15
CA ASN A 399 8.70 7.24 -30.18
C ASN A 399 8.91 6.00 -29.29
N ILE A 400 8.38 6.02 -28.06
CA ILE A 400 8.45 4.87 -27.13
C ILE A 400 7.72 3.66 -27.73
N LEU A 401 6.49 3.80 -28.22
CA LEU A 401 5.72 2.71 -28.82
C LEU A 401 6.38 2.14 -30.09
N ASN A 402 7.11 2.97 -30.84
CA ASN A 402 7.86 2.55 -32.02
C ASN A 402 9.13 1.76 -31.63
N ALA A 403 9.93 2.27 -30.68
CA ALA A 403 11.12 1.60 -30.18
C ALA A 403 10.80 0.25 -29.50
N LEU A 404 9.68 0.18 -28.78
CA LEU A 404 9.14 -1.05 -28.18
C LEU A 404 8.55 -2.05 -29.20
N GLY A 405 8.54 -1.73 -30.50
CA GLY A 405 7.97 -2.56 -31.56
C GLY A 405 6.44 -2.62 -31.60
N ILE A 406 5.77 -2.08 -30.57
CA ILE A 406 4.31 -2.03 -30.45
C ILE A 406 3.68 -1.36 -31.68
N TRP A 407 4.27 -0.26 -32.16
CA TRP A 407 3.74 0.44 -33.35
C TRP A 407 3.77 -0.42 -34.62
N GLY A 408 4.89 -1.12 -34.87
CA GLY A 408 5.04 -2.02 -36.01
C GLY A 408 4.02 -3.17 -36.00
N TRP A 409 3.87 -3.83 -34.85
CA TRP A 409 2.89 -4.91 -34.70
C TRP A 409 1.44 -4.44 -34.79
N LEU A 410 1.11 -3.27 -34.23
CA LEU A 410 -0.26 -2.74 -34.27
C LEU A 410 -0.69 -2.26 -35.66
N TYR A 411 0.16 -1.49 -36.35
CA TYR A 411 -0.26 -0.79 -37.57
C TYR A 411 0.21 -1.47 -38.86
N HIS A 412 1.30 -2.26 -38.79
CA HIS A 412 1.94 -2.88 -39.95
C HIS A 412 2.00 -4.42 -39.87
N SER A 413 1.49 -5.01 -38.77
CA SER A 413 1.48 -6.47 -38.50
C SER A 413 2.85 -7.15 -38.63
N LYS A 414 3.93 -6.40 -38.43
CA LYS A 414 5.32 -6.85 -38.66
C LYS A 414 6.27 -6.24 -37.64
N SER A 415 7.38 -6.94 -37.38
CA SER A 415 8.55 -6.39 -36.69
C SER A 415 9.19 -5.28 -37.54
N THR A 416 8.63 -4.08 -37.46
CA THR A 416 9.16 -2.89 -38.14
C THR A 416 9.27 -1.75 -37.14
N THR A 417 10.44 -1.12 -37.11
CA THR A 417 10.68 0.13 -36.37
C THR A 417 10.75 1.24 -37.39
N LEU A 418 9.79 2.16 -37.36
CA LEU A 418 9.69 3.24 -38.33
C LEU A 418 10.78 4.29 -38.11
N THR A 419 11.28 4.88 -39.19
CA THR A 419 12.15 6.06 -39.09
C THR A 419 11.34 7.26 -38.56
N ALA A 420 12.01 8.18 -37.87
CA ALA A 420 11.35 9.34 -37.25
C ALA A 420 10.50 10.19 -38.23
N PRO A 421 10.88 10.42 -39.51
CA PRO A 421 10.03 11.12 -40.47
C PRO A 421 8.74 10.34 -40.82
N THR A 422 8.83 9.02 -40.98
CA THR A 422 7.68 8.16 -41.29
C THR A 422 6.72 8.07 -40.11
N LEU A 423 7.26 7.88 -38.89
CA LEU A 423 6.47 7.91 -37.65
C LEU A 423 5.76 9.26 -37.46
N ALA A 424 6.44 10.38 -37.73
CA ALA A 424 5.83 11.71 -37.66
C ALA A 424 4.71 11.91 -38.70
N ARG A 425 4.84 11.32 -39.90
CA ARG A 425 3.79 11.32 -40.94
C ARG A 425 2.57 10.51 -40.49
N GLU A 426 2.77 9.29 -40.01
CA GLU A 426 1.68 8.44 -39.51
C GLU A 426 1.00 9.03 -38.27
N LEU A 427 1.74 9.74 -37.41
CA LEU A 427 1.19 10.42 -36.24
C LEU A 427 0.32 11.61 -36.63
N LYS A 428 0.70 12.39 -37.66
CA LYS A 428 -0.12 13.50 -38.18
C LYS A 428 -1.48 13.03 -38.73
N ASN A 429 -1.55 11.81 -39.27
CA ASN A 429 -2.76 11.24 -39.84
C ASN A 429 -3.74 10.69 -38.77
N LYS A 430 -3.44 10.81 -37.47
CA LYS A 430 -4.30 10.32 -36.38
C LYS A 430 -5.04 11.49 -35.73
N ASN A 431 -6.36 11.50 -35.88
CA ASN A 431 -7.24 12.42 -35.16
C ASN A 431 -7.23 12.12 -33.65
N ASN A 432 -7.23 13.16 -32.82
CA ASN A 432 -7.44 13.02 -31.39
C ASN A 432 -8.90 12.60 -31.12
N ILE A 433 -9.09 11.52 -30.36
CA ILE A 433 -10.43 11.01 -30.01
C ILE A 433 -10.90 11.58 -28.67
N LEU A 434 -9.97 11.90 -27.78
CA LEU A 434 -10.25 12.43 -26.44
C LEU A 434 -10.24 13.98 -26.44
N PRO A 435 -11.06 14.62 -25.58
CA PRO A 435 -11.04 16.07 -25.42
C PRO A 435 -9.72 16.55 -24.80
N ASN A 436 -9.39 17.83 -25.02
CA ASN A 436 -8.16 18.44 -24.48
C ASN A 436 -8.06 18.36 -22.94
N THR A 437 -9.17 18.23 -22.22
CA THR A 437 -9.19 18.03 -20.76
C THR A 437 -8.50 16.72 -20.34
N MET A 438 -8.59 15.67 -21.15
CA MET A 438 -7.95 14.36 -20.94
C MET A 438 -6.44 14.33 -21.21
N ARG A 439 -5.85 15.43 -21.69
CA ARG A 439 -4.44 15.44 -22.11
C ARG A 439 -3.47 15.42 -20.93
N ILE A 440 -2.51 14.51 -20.97
CA ILE A 440 -1.43 14.28 -20.00
C ILE A 440 -0.12 14.71 -20.65
N GLY A 441 0.52 15.75 -20.08
CA GLY A 441 1.73 16.38 -20.65
C GLY A 441 3.01 15.56 -20.61
N SER A 442 2.99 14.32 -20.10
CA SER A 442 4.15 13.42 -20.00
C SER A 442 4.12 12.31 -21.07
N PRO A 443 5.25 11.61 -21.31
CA PRO A 443 5.23 10.35 -22.06
C PRO A 443 4.41 9.28 -21.34
N VAL A 444 4.06 8.23 -22.07
CA VAL A 444 3.40 7.02 -21.56
C VAL A 444 4.20 6.35 -20.42
N THR A 445 3.48 5.81 -19.44
CA THR A 445 4.04 5.17 -18.24
C THR A 445 4.03 3.63 -18.33
N VAL A 446 4.88 2.96 -17.54
CA VAL A 446 5.03 1.50 -17.55
C VAL A 446 3.74 0.73 -17.21
N PRO A 447 2.89 1.16 -16.26
CA PRO A 447 1.59 0.49 -16.03
C PRO A 447 0.69 0.52 -17.27
N ILE A 448 0.59 1.66 -17.95
CA ILE A 448 -0.21 1.81 -19.18
C ILE A 448 0.35 0.96 -20.34
N LEU A 449 1.68 0.90 -20.47
CA LEU A 449 2.33 -0.01 -21.42
C LEU A 449 2.07 -1.48 -21.09
N THR A 450 2.01 -1.85 -19.81
CA THR A 450 1.69 -3.22 -19.38
C THR A 450 0.29 -3.63 -19.83
N GLU A 451 -0.70 -2.74 -19.70
CA GLU A 451 -2.06 -2.97 -20.19
C GLU A 451 -2.13 -3.04 -21.72
N LEU A 452 -1.37 -2.20 -22.43
CA LEU A 452 -1.28 -2.24 -23.90
C LEU A 452 -0.62 -3.52 -24.40
N TYR A 453 0.46 -3.98 -23.76
CA TYR A 453 1.08 -5.28 -24.06
C TYR A 453 0.11 -6.43 -23.83
N ARG A 454 -0.68 -6.40 -22.74
CA ARG A 454 -1.71 -7.43 -22.50
C ARG A 454 -2.78 -7.42 -23.58
N SER A 455 -3.28 -6.25 -23.98
CA SER A 455 -4.25 -6.12 -25.07
C SER A 455 -3.69 -6.62 -26.41
N LEU A 456 -2.48 -6.19 -26.78
CA LEU A 456 -1.78 -6.60 -28.00
C LEU A 456 -1.55 -8.12 -28.05
N LEU A 457 -1.02 -8.72 -26.98
CA LEU A 457 -0.72 -10.14 -26.94
C LEU A 457 -1.99 -10.99 -26.84
N SER A 458 -3.03 -10.52 -26.14
CA SER A 458 -4.34 -11.17 -26.13
C SER A 458 -4.93 -11.24 -27.54
N SER A 459 -4.94 -10.11 -28.27
CA SER A 459 -5.45 -10.03 -29.64
C SER A 459 -4.60 -10.88 -30.59
N SER A 460 -3.27 -10.74 -30.54
CA SER A 460 -2.32 -11.49 -31.37
C SER A 460 -2.40 -13.01 -31.13
N SER A 461 -2.68 -13.46 -29.90
CA SER A 461 -2.82 -14.89 -29.58
C SER A 461 -4.06 -15.56 -30.17
N VAL A 462 -5.03 -14.77 -30.64
CA VAL A 462 -6.24 -15.24 -31.34
C VAL A 462 -6.09 -15.04 -32.85
N SER A 463 -5.42 -13.97 -33.28
CA SER A 463 -5.29 -13.61 -34.70
C SER A 463 -4.10 -14.22 -35.44
N LEU A 464 -3.05 -14.69 -34.73
CA LEU A 464 -1.85 -15.26 -35.32
C LEU A 464 -1.77 -16.77 -35.05
N GLU A 465 -1.24 -17.51 -36.02
CA GLU A 465 -0.87 -18.91 -35.84
C GLU A 465 0.21 -19.06 -34.76
N SER A 466 0.25 -20.21 -34.08
CA SER A 466 1.14 -20.47 -32.93
C SER A 466 2.60 -20.07 -33.16
N GLY A 467 3.18 -20.43 -34.31
CA GLY A 467 4.56 -20.06 -34.68
C GLY A 467 4.75 -18.55 -34.90
N GLN A 468 3.78 -17.90 -35.55
CA GLN A 468 3.80 -16.44 -35.76
C GLN A 468 3.61 -15.68 -34.43
N PHE A 469 2.74 -16.17 -33.55
CA PHE A 469 2.53 -15.62 -32.22
C PHE A 469 3.78 -15.75 -31.33
N LYS A 470 4.48 -16.90 -31.38
CA LYS A 470 5.77 -17.11 -30.71
C LYS A 470 6.84 -16.12 -31.20
N ASN A 471 6.92 -15.89 -32.52
CA ASN A 471 7.83 -14.90 -33.10
C ASN A 471 7.47 -13.46 -32.67
N CYS A 472 6.18 -13.11 -32.62
CA CYS A 472 5.68 -11.83 -32.11
C CYS A 472 6.05 -11.60 -30.64
N LEU A 473 5.85 -12.62 -29.77
CA LEU A 473 6.24 -12.59 -28.37
C LEU A 473 7.74 -12.30 -28.19
N LEU A 474 8.59 -13.02 -28.92
CA LEU A 474 10.04 -12.87 -28.82
C LEU A 474 10.54 -11.55 -29.38
N ASP A 475 10.02 -11.09 -30.53
CA ASP A 475 10.38 -9.78 -31.10
C ASP A 475 10.07 -8.63 -30.14
N LEU A 476 8.85 -8.60 -29.61
CA LEU A 476 8.41 -7.58 -28.65
C LEU A 476 9.24 -7.64 -27.35
N TYR A 477 9.60 -8.84 -26.88
CA TYR A 477 10.46 -9.02 -25.72
C TYR A 477 11.89 -8.50 -25.98
N TYR A 478 12.52 -8.85 -27.09
CA TYR A 478 13.88 -8.38 -27.41
C TYR A 478 13.93 -6.86 -27.61
N LYS A 479 12.89 -6.26 -28.22
CA LYS A 479 12.76 -4.80 -28.31
C LYS A 479 12.55 -4.13 -26.96
N TYR A 480 11.77 -4.73 -26.07
CA TYR A 480 11.66 -4.24 -24.68
C TYR A 480 13.02 -4.31 -23.96
N LYS A 481 13.79 -5.39 -24.13
CA LYS A 481 15.14 -5.55 -23.56
C LYS A 481 16.14 -4.52 -24.09
N SER A 482 16.15 -4.27 -25.40
CA SER A 482 16.97 -3.23 -26.04
C SER A 482 16.56 -1.84 -25.54
N PHE A 483 15.27 -1.52 -25.56
CA PHE A 483 14.75 -0.24 -25.04
C PHE A 483 15.18 0.02 -23.58
N LEU A 484 15.07 -0.98 -22.69
CA LEU A 484 15.50 -0.86 -21.29
C LEU A 484 17.01 -0.60 -21.15
N SER A 485 17.82 -1.07 -22.09
CA SER A 485 19.28 -0.91 -22.09
C SER A 485 19.72 0.42 -22.69
N GLU A 486 19.13 0.80 -23.83
CA GLU A 486 19.62 1.87 -24.72
C GLU A 486 18.81 3.16 -24.66
N GLU A 487 17.54 3.10 -24.26
CA GLU A 487 16.59 4.21 -24.45
C GLU A 487 15.89 4.67 -23.16
N ALA A 488 15.61 3.76 -22.22
CA ALA A 488 14.87 4.06 -21.00
C ALA A 488 15.49 5.22 -20.17
N HIS A 489 16.83 5.33 -20.17
CA HIS A 489 17.55 6.39 -19.46
C HIS A 489 17.29 7.80 -20.03
N LYS A 490 16.82 7.92 -21.28
CA LYS A 490 16.47 9.21 -21.91
C LYS A 490 15.21 9.83 -21.29
N TYR A 491 14.40 9.03 -20.60
CA TYR A 491 13.13 9.44 -20.01
C TYR A 491 13.27 9.61 -18.48
N ARG A 492 13.41 10.86 -18.02
CA ARG A 492 13.75 11.28 -16.64
C ARG A 492 12.97 10.58 -15.50
N TYR A 493 11.75 10.10 -15.76
CA TYR A 493 10.87 9.48 -14.77
C TYR A 493 10.55 8.01 -15.06
N TRP A 494 11.29 7.36 -15.96
CA TRP A 494 11.11 5.95 -16.25
C TRP A 494 11.54 5.09 -15.05
N ARG A 495 10.62 4.26 -14.56
CA ARG A 495 10.85 3.33 -13.45
C ARG A 495 10.70 1.91 -13.98
N ASN A 496 11.77 1.12 -13.91
CA ASN A 496 11.74 -0.27 -14.35
C ASN A 496 10.98 -1.13 -13.33
N ASP A 497 9.96 -1.85 -13.78
CA ASP A 497 9.25 -2.83 -12.98
C ASP A 497 9.05 -4.18 -13.70
N THR A 498 8.51 -5.15 -12.97
CA THR A 498 8.24 -6.50 -13.49
C THR A 498 6.92 -6.61 -14.26
N GLY A 499 6.13 -5.55 -14.43
CA GLY A 499 4.79 -5.60 -15.02
C GLY A 499 4.79 -6.16 -16.44
N ILE A 500 5.59 -5.54 -17.32
CA ILE A 500 5.72 -5.96 -18.73
C ILE A 500 6.38 -7.36 -18.83
N LEU A 501 7.39 -7.65 -18.01
CA LEU A 501 8.04 -8.97 -17.96
C LEU A 501 7.02 -10.07 -17.57
N ASN A 502 6.21 -9.81 -16.54
CA ASN A 502 5.19 -10.74 -16.08
C ASN A 502 4.14 -11.03 -17.16
N VAL A 503 3.79 -10.03 -17.98
CA VAL A 503 2.92 -10.24 -19.16
C VAL A 503 3.61 -11.19 -20.16
N PHE A 504 4.86 -10.93 -20.56
CA PHE A 504 5.58 -11.83 -21.48
C PHE A 504 5.67 -13.27 -20.93
N LEU A 505 6.11 -13.45 -19.69
CA LEU A 505 6.24 -14.78 -19.08
C LEU A 505 4.90 -15.51 -18.98
N ASN A 506 3.81 -14.79 -18.70
CA ASN A 506 2.47 -15.38 -18.64
C ASN A 506 2.00 -15.86 -20.03
N TYR A 507 2.10 -15.03 -21.07
CA TYR A 507 1.70 -15.42 -22.43
C TYR A 507 2.60 -16.51 -23.02
N ILE A 508 3.92 -16.44 -22.82
CA ILE A 508 4.84 -17.50 -23.26
C ILE A 508 4.47 -18.83 -22.59
N ARG A 509 4.24 -18.82 -21.27
CA ARG A 509 4.02 -20.06 -20.52
C ARG A 509 2.64 -20.66 -20.70
N PHE A 510 1.57 -19.86 -20.64
CA PHE A 510 0.20 -20.37 -20.59
C PHE A 510 -0.51 -20.34 -21.94
N GLN A 511 -0.26 -19.30 -22.76
CA GLN A 511 -0.92 -19.13 -24.05
C GLN A 511 -0.15 -19.83 -25.19
N ALA A 512 1.16 -19.57 -25.31
CA ALA A 512 2.04 -20.27 -26.26
C ALA A 512 2.46 -21.67 -25.77
N ARG A 513 2.21 -22.01 -24.49
CA ARG A 513 2.52 -23.31 -23.86
C ARG A 513 3.99 -23.70 -23.88
N GLU A 514 4.88 -22.72 -23.73
CA GLU A 514 6.34 -22.87 -23.86
C GLU A 514 7.06 -22.67 -22.50
N PRO A 515 6.97 -23.62 -21.54
CA PRO A 515 7.50 -23.45 -20.19
C PRO A 515 9.03 -23.31 -20.13
N ARG A 516 9.76 -23.97 -21.04
CA ARG A 516 11.22 -23.81 -21.17
C ARG A 516 11.61 -22.45 -21.75
N LEU A 517 10.83 -21.91 -22.69
CA LEU A 517 11.08 -20.57 -23.22
C LEU A 517 10.85 -19.50 -22.15
N ALA A 518 9.84 -19.65 -21.29
CA ALA A 518 9.61 -18.74 -20.17
C ALA A 518 10.80 -18.73 -19.19
N TYR A 519 11.43 -19.90 -18.93
CA TYR A 519 12.66 -20.00 -18.16
C TYR A 519 13.84 -19.26 -18.83
N ASN A 520 14.10 -19.53 -20.12
CA ASN A 520 15.17 -18.88 -20.88
C ASN A 520 15.01 -17.35 -20.93
N VAL A 521 13.79 -16.85 -21.15
CA VAL A 521 13.45 -15.42 -21.18
C VAL A 521 13.64 -14.77 -19.81
N LEU A 522 13.31 -15.47 -18.72
CA LEU A 522 13.55 -14.99 -17.36
C LEU A 522 15.05 -14.83 -17.06
N LEU A 523 15.87 -15.83 -17.41
CA LEU A 523 17.32 -15.77 -17.24
C LEU A 523 17.96 -14.69 -18.12
N ASP A 524 17.59 -14.63 -19.40
CA ASP A 524 18.08 -13.60 -20.33
C ASP A 524 17.77 -12.18 -19.80
N PHE A 525 16.57 -11.94 -19.27
CA PHE A 525 16.21 -10.66 -18.66
C PHE A 525 17.08 -10.33 -17.43
N TYR A 526 17.24 -11.27 -16.49
CA TYR A 526 18.02 -11.05 -15.27
C TYR A 526 19.54 -11.11 -15.45
N SER A 527 20.03 -11.55 -16.61
CA SER A 527 21.43 -11.42 -17.01
C SER A 527 21.83 -9.96 -17.30
N GLN A 528 20.86 -9.10 -17.64
CA GLN A 528 21.12 -7.74 -18.11
C GLN A 528 21.50 -6.77 -16.96
N PRO A 529 22.39 -5.79 -17.19
CA PRO A 529 22.78 -4.81 -16.16
C PRO A 529 21.63 -4.00 -15.57
N PHE A 530 20.58 -3.72 -16.35
CA PHE A 530 19.42 -2.97 -15.90
C PHE A 530 18.56 -3.75 -14.89
N ALA A 531 18.66 -5.10 -14.84
CA ALA A 531 17.81 -5.96 -14.01
C ALA A 531 17.95 -5.64 -12.51
N LYS A 532 19.15 -5.23 -12.07
CA LYS A 532 19.42 -4.77 -10.69
C LYS A 532 18.62 -3.53 -10.25
N LYS A 533 18.00 -2.81 -11.20
CA LYS A 533 17.16 -1.63 -10.96
C LYS A 533 15.66 -1.90 -11.12
N VAL A 534 15.28 -3.14 -11.47
CA VAL A 534 13.87 -3.54 -11.67
C VAL A 534 13.21 -3.78 -10.32
N VAL A 535 12.08 -3.14 -10.07
CA VAL A 535 11.30 -3.29 -8.82
C VAL A 535 10.12 -4.24 -9.03
N LEU A 536 9.87 -5.11 -8.04
CA LEU A 536 8.64 -5.90 -7.97
C LEU A 536 7.48 -5.00 -7.49
N THR A 537 6.68 -4.51 -8.43
CA THR A 537 5.48 -3.69 -8.17
C THR A 537 4.21 -4.52 -8.05
N THR A 538 4.23 -5.76 -8.53
CA THR A 538 3.08 -6.69 -8.57
C THR A 538 3.19 -7.81 -7.54
N THR A 539 2.04 -8.33 -7.07
CA THR A 539 1.95 -9.59 -6.31
C THR A 539 2.44 -10.80 -7.12
N LEU A 540 2.36 -10.73 -8.44
CA LEU A 540 2.94 -11.70 -9.37
C LEU A 540 4.48 -11.57 -9.39
N CYS A 541 5.17 -12.58 -8.88
CA CYS A 541 6.63 -12.71 -8.99
C CYS A 541 6.99 -13.48 -10.27
N PRO A 542 7.90 -12.98 -11.12
CA PRO A 542 8.26 -13.62 -12.40
C PRO A 542 8.85 -15.03 -12.20
N PHE A 543 9.60 -15.24 -11.12
CA PHE A 543 10.12 -16.56 -10.75
C PHE A 543 9.02 -17.55 -10.37
N SER A 544 7.94 -17.08 -9.73
CA SER A 544 6.74 -17.92 -9.53
C SER A 544 6.03 -18.22 -10.83
N ILE A 545 5.94 -17.25 -11.77
CA ILE A 545 5.37 -17.49 -13.10
C ILE A 545 6.17 -18.56 -13.86
N VAL A 546 7.48 -18.70 -13.64
CA VAL A 546 8.29 -19.75 -14.27
C VAL A 546 8.24 -21.09 -13.53
N ALA A 547 8.34 -21.13 -12.20
CA ALA A 547 8.47 -22.37 -11.43
C ALA A 547 7.14 -23.06 -11.07
N TYR A 548 6.09 -22.31 -10.75
CA TYR A 548 4.87 -22.85 -10.12
C TYR A 548 4.05 -23.73 -11.05
N LYS A 549 3.87 -25.03 -10.74
CA LYS A 549 3.28 -26.06 -11.65
C LYS A 549 4.09 -26.28 -12.94
N ASN A 550 5.41 -26.02 -12.94
CA ASN A 550 6.27 -26.29 -14.08
C ASN A 550 7.03 -27.60 -13.88
N HIS A 551 6.55 -28.67 -14.53
CA HIS A 551 7.14 -30.00 -14.41
C HIS A 551 8.29 -30.26 -15.40
N THR A 552 8.64 -29.29 -16.26
CA THR A 552 9.73 -29.46 -17.26
C THR A 552 11.10 -28.99 -16.78
N LEU A 553 11.15 -28.34 -15.60
CA LEU A 553 12.39 -27.85 -15.00
C LEU A 553 13.07 -28.94 -14.16
N THR A 554 14.37 -29.05 -14.35
CA THR A 554 15.29 -29.87 -13.58
C THR A 554 15.67 -29.20 -12.26
N GLN A 555 16.22 -29.99 -11.33
CA GLN A 555 16.75 -29.49 -10.06
C GLN A 555 17.90 -28.49 -10.26
N ALA A 556 18.70 -28.64 -11.33
CA ALA A 556 19.76 -27.70 -11.68
C ALA A 556 19.18 -26.33 -12.08
N GLU A 557 18.19 -26.32 -13.00
CA GLU A 557 17.51 -25.10 -13.45
C GLU A 557 16.80 -24.38 -12.28
N LEU A 558 16.15 -25.12 -11.37
CA LEU A 558 15.56 -24.55 -10.16
C LEU A 558 16.61 -23.94 -9.20
N SER A 559 17.79 -24.56 -9.12
CA SER A 559 18.90 -24.05 -8.31
C SER A 559 19.50 -22.77 -8.91
N GLU A 560 19.58 -22.68 -10.25
CA GLU A 560 19.96 -21.46 -10.95
C GLU A 560 18.95 -20.33 -10.73
N LEU A 561 17.63 -20.60 -10.83
CA LEU A 561 16.61 -19.60 -10.50
C LEU A 561 16.80 -19.06 -9.07
N LEU A 562 17.08 -19.92 -8.09
CA LEU A 562 17.32 -19.51 -6.71
C LEU A 562 18.56 -18.62 -6.56
N GLN A 563 19.66 -18.93 -7.26
CA GLN A 563 20.85 -18.08 -7.30
C GLN A 563 20.54 -16.71 -7.92
N VAL A 564 19.80 -16.67 -9.03
CA VAL A 564 19.41 -15.42 -9.72
C VAL A 564 18.43 -14.59 -8.87
N MET A 565 17.46 -15.22 -8.19
CA MET A 565 16.59 -14.55 -7.21
C MET A 565 17.40 -13.89 -6.09
N HIS A 566 18.30 -14.66 -5.47
CA HIS A 566 19.13 -14.19 -4.37
C HIS A 566 20.03 -13.02 -4.80
N LYS A 567 20.74 -13.17 -5.93
CA LYS A 567 21.62 -12.14 -6.52
C LYS A 567 20.90 -10.82 -6.84
N ASN A 568 19.60 -10.87 -7.14
CA ASN A 568 18.78 -9.70 -7.44
C ASN A 568 17.89 -9.26 -6.26
N GLY A 569 18.04 -9.85 -5.07
CA GLY A 569 17.28 -9.47 -3.87
C GLY A 569 15.77 -9.75 -3.97
N VAL A 570 15.37 -10.73 -4.77
CA VAL A 570 13.96 -11.09 -4.99
C VAL A 570 13.47 -11.98 -3.84
N PRO A 571 12.43 -11.57 -3.08
CA PRO A 571 11.94 -12.36 -1.96
C PRO A 571 11.25 -13.65 -2.42
N LEU A 572 11.34 -14.68 -1.59
CA LEU A 572 10.56 -15.91 -1.77
C LEU A 572 9.07 -15.62 -1.55
N THR A 573 8.23 -16.02 -2.51
CA THR A 573 6.78 -15.92 -2.41
C THR A 573 6.17 -17.29 -2.09
N PHE A 574 4.97 -17.30 -1.52
CA PHE A 574 4.22 -18.53 -1.25
C PHE A 574 4.12 -19.45 -2.47
N LYS A 575 3.70 -18.93 -3.64
CA LYS A 575 3.60 -19.69 -4.90
C LYS A 575 4.94 -20.34 -5.30
N PHE A 576 6.08 -19.69 -5.08
CA PHE A 576 7.40 -20.29 -5.31
C PHE A 576 7.72 -21.40 -4.30
N CYS A 577 7.51 -21.16 -3.01
CA CYS A 577 7.75 -22.17 -1.97
C CYS A 577 6.87 -23.41 -2.17
N SER A 578 5.57 -23.24 -2.50
CA SER A 578 4.67 -24.35 -2.85
C SER A 578 5.17 -25.12 -4.08
N ALA A 579 5.72 -24.42 -5.09
CA ALA A 579 6.32 -25.06 -6.26
C ALA A 579 7.48 -25.98 -5.87
N MET A 580 8.36 -25.52 -4.98
CA MET A 580 9.48 -26.32 -4.49
C MET A 580 9.00 -27.53 -3.67
N VAL A 581 8.04 -27.37 -2.75
CA VAL A 581 7.45 -28.49 -2.00
C VAL A 581 6.91 -29.55 -2.97
N MET A 582 6.09 -29.15 -3.94
CA MET A 582 5.53 -30.07 -4.95
C MET A 582 6.62 -30.75 -5.80
N HIS A 583 7.71 -30.04 -6.13
CA HIS A 583 8.84 -30.62 -6.88
C HIS A 583 9.56 -31.71 -6.07
N TYR A 584 9.94 -31.43 -4.82
CA TYR A 584 10.64 -32.40 -3.97
C TYR A 584 9.77 -33.61 -3.60
N VAL A 585 8.46 -33.42 -3.37
CA VAL A 585 7.52 -34.55 -3.18
C VAL A 585 7.47 -35.43 -4.44
N LYS A 586 7.40 -34.85 -5.63
CA LYS A 586 7.44 -35.62 -6.90
C LYS A 586 8.75 -36.39 -7.07
N MET A 587 9.88 -35.82 -6.62
CA MET A 587 11.19 -36.47 -6.61
C MET A 587 11.38 -37.50 -5.49
N ARG A 588 10.36 -37.71 -4.62
CA ARG A 588 10.41 -38.58 -3.43
C ARG A 588 11.49 -38.18 -2.41
N ASP A 589 11.86 -36.89 -2.37
CA ASP A 589 12.74 -36.34 -1.34
C ASP A 589 11.90 -35.60 -0.28
N GLU A 590 11.46 -36.38 0.72
CA GLU A 590 10.69 -35.88 1.86
C GLU A 590 11.45 -34.84 2.68
N LYS A 591 12.79 -34.96 2.80
CA LYS A 591 13.62 -34.03 3.58
C LYS A 591 13.70 -32.67 2.89
N GLY A 592 13.93 -32.64 1.58
CA GLY A 592 13.88 -31.44 0.76
C GLY A 592 12.50 -30.79 0.79
N ALA A 593 11.44 -31.57 0.63
CA ALA A 593 10.07 -31.07 0.67
C ALA A 593 9.71 -30.47 2.05
N ARG A 594 10.04 -31.18 3.13
CA ARG A 594 9.84 -30.72 4.52
C ARG A 594 10.63 -29.44 4.82
N SER A 595 11.85 -29.30 4.31
CA SER A 595 12.65 -28.08 4.43
C SER A 595 11.96 -26.87 3.78
N TRP A 596 11.39 -27.04 2.58
CA TRP A 596 10.60 -26.00 1.93
C TRP A 596 9.27 -25.72 2.62
N TYR A 597 8.60 -26.72 3.19
CA TYR A 597 7.41 -26.52 4.01
C TYR A 597 7.71 -25.75 5.30
N ASN A 598 8.83 -26.04 5.97
CA ASN A 598 9.27 -25.29 7.13
C ASN A 598 9.55 -23.80 6.79
N LYS A 599 10.01 -23.48 5.58
CA LYS A 599 10.09 -22.07 5.11
C LYS A 599 8.72 -21.43 4.91
N ILE A 600 7.67 -22.20 4.56
CA ILE A 600 6.30 -21.69 4.47
C ILE A 600 5.78 -21.34 5.87
N LEU A 601 5.97 -22.25 6.84
CA LEU A 601 5.60 -22.04 8.24
C LEU A 601 6.37 -20.88 8.88
N PHE A 602 7.70 -20.83 8.72
CA PHE A 602 8.55 -19.76 9.24
C PHE A 602 8.23 -18.40 8.59
N GLY A 603 7.91 -18.39 7.29
CA GLY A 603 7.41 -17.20 6.63
C GLY A 603 6.08 -16.70 7.21
N GLY A 604 5.26 -17.60 7.78
CA GLY A 604 3.93 -17.26 8.27
C GLY A 604 2.90 -17.10 7.15
N PHE A 605 3.13 -17.67 5.96
CA PHE A 605 2.19 -17.57 4.85
C PHE A 605 0.88 -18.31 5.15
N GLU A 606 -0.22 -17.76 4.67
CA GLU A 606 -1.53 -18.39 4.78
C GLU A 606 -1.68 -19.55 3.78
N ILE A 607 -1.98 -20.74 4.29
CA ILE A 607 -2.11 -21.96 3.49
C ILE A 607 -3.57 -22.12 3.04
N ARG A 608 -3.89 -21.64 1.83
CA ARG A 608 -5.17 -21.89 1.13
C ARG A 608 -5.04 -22.78 -0.12
N HIS A 609 -3.85 -23.32 -0.37
CA HIS A 609 -3.55 -24.03 -1.61
C HIS A 609 -3.90 -25.51 -1.48
N MET A 610 -4.99 -25.94 -2.09
CA MET A 610 -5.53 -27.31 -1.91
C MET A 610 -4.52 -28.43 -2.17
N ALA A 611 -3.77 -28.41 -3.28
CA ALA A 611 -2.75 -29.46 -3.50
C ALA A 611 -1.59 -29.45 -2.47
N LEU A 612 -1.32 -28.31 -1.81
CA LEU A 612 -0.36 -28.26 -0.71
C LEU A 612 -0.99 -28.79 0.59
N ILE A 613 -2.28 -28.51 0.85
CA ILE A 613 -3.04 -29.07 1.98
C ILE A 613 -3.12 -30.60 1.87
N GLN A 614 -3.38 -31.12 0.67
CA GLN A 614 -3.32 -32.55 0.37
C GLN A 614 -1.94 -33.14 0.72
N ILE A 615 -0.85 -32.54 0.24
CA ILE A 615 0.52 -32.97 0.56
C ILE A 615 0.78 -32.94 2.08
N ILE A 616 0.35 -31.89 2.80
CA ILE A 616 0.54 -31.78 4.25
C ILE A 616 -0.20 -32.92 4.96
N LYS A 617 -1.43 -33.23 4.53
CA LYS A 617 -2.25 -34.34 5.06
C LYS A 617 -1.60 -35.71 4.77
N ASP A 618 -1.23 -35.97 3.52
CA ASP A 618 -0.65 -37.24 3.08
C ASP A 618 0.70 -37.55 3.74
N GLN A 619 1.47 -36.50 4.04
CA GLN A 619 2.79 -36.61 4.68
C GLN A 619 2.74 -36.53 6.21
N GLY A 620 1.55 -36.45 6.83
CA GLY A 620 1.39 -36.33 8.28
C GLY A 620 2.03 -35.07 8.89
N TRP A 621 2.13 -33.99 8.11
CA TRP A 621 2.79 -32.77 8.54
C TRP A 621 1.86 -31.88 9.38
N PRO A 622 2.34 -31.24 10.47
CA PRO A 622 1.54 -30.30 11.24
C PRO A 622 1.15 -29.08 10.40
N PHE A 623 -0.13 -28.72 10.42
CA PHE A 623 -0.67 -27.46 9.95
C PHE A 623 -0.23 -26.29 10.85
N PRO A 624 -0.21 -25.03 10.36
CA PRO A 624 -0.02 -23.87 11.21
C PRO A 624 -1.16 -23.74 12.22
N LYS A 625 -0.89 -23.21 13.43
CA LYS A 625 -1.84 -23.15 14.57
C LYS A 625 -3.19 -22.48 14.27
N ASN A 626 -3.23 -21.59 13.27
CA ASN A 626 -4.42 -20.84 12.87
C ASN A 626 -4.77 -21.19 11.40
N PHE A 627 -4.63 -22.48 11.04
CA PHE A 627 -5.12 -23.03 9.79
C PHE A 627 -6.65 -23.04 9.80
N ASP A 628 -7.25 -22.76 8.65
CA ASP A 628 -8.70 -22.78 8.50
C ASP A 628 -9.15 -24.21 8.21
N GLU A 629 -9.64 -24.90 9.25
CA GLU A 629 -10.05 -26.31 9.15
C GLU A 629 -11.18 -26.55 8.15
N THR A 630 -11.95 -25.51 7.79
CA THR A 630 -12.97 -25.62 6.73
C THR A 630 -12.38 -26.00 5.37
N LEU A 631 -11.11 -25.65 5.12
CA LEU A 631 -10.39 -26.02 3.90
C LEU A 631 -10.10 -27.53 3.80
N LEU A 632 -10.06 -28.25 4.93
CA LEU A 632 -9.98 -29.72 4.92
C LEU A 632 -11.33 -30.36 4.56
N THR A 633 -12.44 -29.71 4.88
CA THR A 633 -13.79 -30.12 4.49
C THR A 633 -14.02 -29.83 3.00
N GLU A 634 -13.69 -28.61 2.54
CA GLU A 634 -13.74 -28.24 1.11
C GLU A 634 -12.93 -29.19 0.22
N LEU A 635 -11.77 -29.65 0.70
CA LEU A 635 -10.89 -30.59 -0.01
C LEU A 635 -11.47 -32.01 -0.13
N VAL A 636 -12.40 -32.40 0.75
CA VAL A 636 -13.18 -33.65 0.61
C VAL A 636 -14.37 -33.46 -0.34
N GLU A 637 -14.99 -32.28 -0.33
CA GLU A 637 -16.22 -32.00 -1.09
C GLU A 637 -15.97 -31.55 -2.54
N ASN A 638 -14.86 -30.87 -2.85
CA ASN A 638 -14.66 -30.20 -4.14
C ASN A 638 -13.25 -30.34 -4.74
N ASN A 639 -13.10 -31.27 -5.69
CA ASN A 639 -11.87 -31.42 -6.50
C ASN A 639 -11.57 -30.25 -7.48
N ASN A 640 -12.50 -29.28 -7.66
CA ASN A 640 -12.46 -28.28 -8.74
C ASN A 640 -12.41 -26.81 -8.26
N ILE A 641 -11.81 -26.54 -7.12
CA ILE A 641 -11.65 -25.17 -6.62
C ILE A 641 -10.71 -24.38 -7.54
N LYS A 642 -11.27 -23.43 -8.29
CA LYS A 642 -10.50 -22.53 -9.18
C LYS A 642 -9.66 -21.58 -8.34
N GLU A 643 -8.34 -21.65 -8.52
CA GLU A 643 -7.40 -20.72 -7.89
C GLU A 643 -7.74 -19.27 -8.26
N PRO A 644 -7.68 -18.32 -7.29
CA PRO A 644 -8.04 -16.94 -7.55
C PRO A 644 -7.08 -16.32 -8.57
N THR A 645 -7.64 -15.82 -9.67
CA THR A 645 -6.91 -15.02 -10.65
C THR A 645 -6.54 -13.67 -10.03
N ASP A 646 -5.24 -13.35 -10.02
CA ASP A 646 -4.71 -12.08 -9.51
C ASP A 646 -4.99 -10.95 -10.53
N SER A 647 -6.25 -10.51 -10.61
CA SER A 647 -6.71 -9.37 -11.42
C SER A 647 -6.41 -7.99 -10.81
N THR A 648 -5.52 -7.94 -9.81
CA THR A 648 -5.24 -6.74 -9.01
C THR A 648 -4.35 -5.75 -9.74
N LEU A 649 -4.97 -4.72 -10.31
CA LEU A 649 -4.34 -3.46 -10.73
C LEU A 649 -3.59 -2.75 -9.59
N PHE A 650 -2.49 -2.08 -9.91
CA PHE A 650 -1.92 -0.97 -9.14
C PHE A 650 -2.87 0.24 -9.22
N THR A 651 -3.08 1.10 -8.22
CA THR A 651 -2.65 1.16 -6.81
C THR A 651 -1.13 1.21 -6.51
N ASP A 652 -0.42 2.17 -7.13
CA ASP A 652 0.60 2.90 -6.35
C ASP A 652 -0.15 3.82 -5.36
N GLU A 653 -0.35 3.34 -4.13
CA GLU A 653 -1.16 4.04 -3.11
C GLU A 653 -0.45 5.29 -2.54
N ASP A 654 0.86 5.43 -2.79
CA ASP A 654 1.67 6.62 -2.48
C ASP A 654 1.26 7.87 -3.33
N MET A 655 0.26 7.78 -4.22
CA MET A 655 -0.13 8.85 -5.17
C MET A 655 -1.12 9.90 -4.65
N PHE A 656 -1.71 9.78 -3.46
CA PHE A 656 -2.82 10.66 -3.03
C PHE A 656 -2.43 11.84 -2.11
N GLU A 657 -1.14 12.13 -1.94
CA GLU A 657 -0.65 13.34 -1.24
C GLU A 657 -0.05 14.37 -2.22
N GLU A 658 -0.89 15.03 -3.03
CA GLU A 658 -0.45 16.20 -3.82
C GLU A 658 -0.34 17.46 -2.94
N ASP A 659 0.88 17.83 -2.55
CA ASP A 659 1.21 19.08 -1.84
C ASP A 659 1.21 20.31 -2.80
N GLY A 660 0.19 20.40 -3.66
CA GLY A 660 0.03 21.44 -4.68
C GLY A 660 -1.22 22.30 -4.45
N LYS A 661 -1.08 23.63 -4.52
CA LYS A 661 -2.20 24.58 -4.54
C LYS A 661 -2.38 25.16 -5.94
N PRO A 662 -3.33 24.68 -6.76
CA PRO A 662 -3.94 25.53 -7.76
C PRO A 662 -4.71 26.67 -7.05
N ARG A 663 -4.90 27.79 -7.75
CA ARG A 663 -5.88 28.82 -7.35
C ARG A 663 -7.08 28.67 -8.27
N PHE A 664 -8.29 28.64 -7.72
CA PHE A 664 -9.53 28.66 -8.49
C PHE A 664 -10.40 29.86 -8.09
N ASN A 665 -11.54 30.01 -8.77
CA ASN A 665 -12.57 30.96 -8.40
C ASN A 665 -13.86 30.19 -8.00
N ASP A 666 -14.84 30.90 -7.46
CA ASP A 666 -16.07 30.28 -6.94
C ASP A 666 -16.90 29.53 -8.02
N ASP A 667 -16.74 29.89 -9.30
CA ASP A 667 -17.42 29.19 -10.42
C ASP A 667 -16.93 27.74 -10.57
N ASP A 668 -15.63 27.50 -10.37
CA ASP A 668 -15.02 26.16 -10.46
C ASP A 668 -15.55 25.22 -9.35
N VAL A 669 -15.73 25.74 -8.13
CA VAL A 669 -16.27 24.98 -6.99
C VAL A 669 -17.74 24.62 -7.22
N ASN A 670 -18.54 25.59 -7.68
CA ASN A 670 -19.94 25.36 -8.05
C ASN A 670 -20.07 24.33 -9.18
N LYS A 671 -19.19 24.41 -10.19
CA LYS A 671 -19.13 23.44 -11.29
C LYS A 671 -18.76 22.04 -10.79
N CYS A 672 -17.83 21.91 -9.84
CA CYS A 672 -17.48 20.63 -9.23
C CYS A 672 -18.68 20.00 -8.50
N THR A 673 -19.32 20.77 -7.61
CA THR A 673 -20.49 20.33 -6.85
C THR A 673 -21.66 19.97 -7.77
N ASN A 674 -21.88 20.71 -8.86
CA ASN A 674 -22.87 20.38 -9.87
C ASN A 674 -22.53 19.07 -10.59
N ILE A 675 -21.29 18.84 -11.02
CA ILE A 675 -20.92 17.58 -11.70
C ILE A 675 -21.01 16.38 -10.77
N ILE A 676 -20.66 16.53 -9.49
CA ILE A 676 -20.88 15.48 -8.48
C ILE A 676 -22.38 15.23 -8.27
N ARG A 677 -23.21 16.29 -8.26
CA ARG A 677 -24.67 16.16 -8.15
C ARG A 677 -25.31 15.52 -9.38
N GLU A 678 -24.88 15.88 -10.59
CA GLU A 678 -25.35 15.25 -11.84
C GLU A 678 -24.85 13.80 -11.95
N THR A 679 -23.61 13.53 -11.52
CA THR A 679 -23.10 12.15 -11.41
C THR A 679 -23.97 11.35 -10.43
N LEU A 680 -24.27 11.91 -9.25
CA LEU A 680 -25.20 11.32 -8.28
C LEU A 680 -26.63 11.14 -8.83
N LYS A 681 -27.13 12.05 -9.68
CA LYS A 681 -28.42 11.88 -10.37
C LYS A 681 -28.37 10.76 -11.42
N SER A 682 -27.28 10.64 -12.17
CA SER A 682 -27.10 9.55 -13.15
C SER A 682 -26.79 8.17 -12.53
N LEU A 683 -26.54 8.14 -11.22
CA LEU A 683 -26.28 6.94 -10.42
C LEU A 683 -27.50 6.45 -9.63
N ASN A 684 -28.60 7.21 -9.64
CA ASN A 684 -29.92 6.80 -9.12
C ASN A 684 -30.83 6.41 -10.31
#